data_AF-A0A9E3VNX6-F1
#
_entry.id   AF-A0A9E3VNX6-F1
#
_cell.length_a   1.000
_cell.length_b   1.000
_cell.length_c   1.000
_cell.angle_alpha   90.00
_cell.angle_beta   90.00
_cell.angle_gamma   90.00
#
_symmetry.space_group_name_H-M   'P 1'
#
loop_
_entity.id
_entity.type
_entity.pdbx_description
1 polymer ?
#
loop_
_entity_poly.entity_id
_entity_poly.type
_entity_poly.pdbx_seq_one_letter_code
_entity_poly.pdbx_strand_id
1 'polypeptide(L)'
;MASESRIAPVTRIDREHPLIILQTSNRFPDSDEQFGEGGDRMAAATEHGKEAVRVWRDVLPDELRPLCQLQMEVRTHDHVNRYEVFRRIFSELEEAGAPANLQVADPHDPFVFDPEYIEKLTQEFSCIKSYTITEMRWEHYRTFNVPRYALPPETRYAIDMIDMAGRYGKHISMSFQDLKWMHIGADALHETLVDAIMDHSDHVLAVNEHIGPRHLQRQTSVWGFWIAGMVKHWGVEPQSWWFENARMLEPGLFGQRMADDPRQMPPLLYRAMILQGALLGATVYQFEPYWDLFDYDNAHCWRDVICPTLLEVVNNKLISSREQVMEKTKVAFQYKPAKDINEFHESLRDIDWIGDEGLFCRAAYGLWEKYLQHELIPNRSKNFFIPLLPPKTPKKALDHFARVVTPGTCNSVEGYEELLAQHFKQADGDGTASIMTINGHTYVMQTHENLYERQTYAIDVPKAVREISAKTGPKGLDLSWPAVDGATEYRVYRVEGAAHGAVGLSKHLIGVSKSPSFMVAKDGLTAGASFTVTAITDAKERREGTVNYLDYFVFSLSESLPAEVVSIASDGAVFVAPIVEPEDTRPASQIVYPTFDGAEGPNKLIAQQIVTRIDEFKKAYDARDWRRLTDLYSCRYQDPNGFHREYVGRAWKWWFFRNNNTTFLRQIRTWDFSEYKETGAVRVRMFALCRACRYDDAPFGYWTDGTVRVPRHADEIVTFTWLQEEDQAWRLIHTEPALPNFEEMLWNSRGGDLRGVKLRPGVDD
;
A
#
# COMPACT_ATOMS: atom_id res chain seq x y z
N MET A 1 19.83 -14.24 -32.88
CA MET A 1 19.00 -13.46 -33.81
C MET A 1 19.66 -12.11 -33.96
N ALA A 2 19.80 -11.60 -35.19
CA ALA A 2 20.39 -10.28 -35.42
C ALA A 2 19.60 -9.24 -34.64
N SER A 3 20.27 -8.33 -33.92
CA SER A 3 19.61 -7.27 -33.16
C SER A 3 18.85 -6.37 -34.14
N GLU A 4 17.55 -6.57 -34.26
CA GLU A 4 16.68 -5.52 -34.79
C GLU A 4 16.92 -4.27 -33.95
N SER A 5 17.05 -3.11 -34.60
CA SER A 5 17.42 -1.87 -33.92
C SER A 5 16.32 -1.48 -32.93
N ARG A 6 16.66 -1.48 -31.63
CA ARG A 6 15.78 -0.99 -30.55
C ARG A 6 15.35 0.45 -30.83
N ILE A 7 14.07 0.74 -30.65
CA ILE A 7 13.50 2.08 -30.84
C ILE A 7 13.36 2.73 -29.47
N ALA A 8 13.74 4.01 -29.35
CA ALA A 8 13.53 4.74 -28.09
C ALA A 8 12.05 4.77 -27.68
N PRO A 9 11.73 4.79 -26.38
CA PRO A 9 10.34 4.84 -25.93
C PRO A 9 9.56 6.04 -26.50
N VAL A 10 8.35 5.80 -27.00
CA VAL A 10 7.48 6.82 -27.62
C VAL A 10 6.80 7.74 -26.59
N THR A 11 6.61 7.24 -25.38
CA THR A 11 6.06 8.02 -24.27
C THR A 11 7.21 8.64 -23.49
N ARG A 12 7.18 9.96 -23.31
CA ARG A 12 8.13 10.61 -22.41
C ARG A 12 7.68 10.39 -20.97
N ILE A 13 8.59 9.89 -20.13
CA ILE A 13 8.39 9.74 -18.69
C ILE A 13 9.52 10.45 -17.97
N ASP A 14 9.20 11.38 -17.08
CA ASP A 14 10.13 11.99 -16.14
C ASP A 14 9.37 12.55 -14.94
N ARG A 15 10.07 13.20 -14.02
CA ARG A 15 9.44 13.76 -12.80
C ARG A 15 8.49 14.93 -13.08
N GLU A 16 8.64 15.62 -14.21
CA GLU A 16 7.74 16.67 -14.67
C GLU A 16 6.59 16.13 -15.53
N HIS A 17 6.76 14.93 -16.10
CA HIS A 17 5.80 14.22 -16.93
C HIS A 17 5.67 12.78 -16.43
N PRO A 18 5.14 12.56 -15.20
CA PRO A 18 4.92 11.20 -14.72
C PRO A 18 3.89 10.50 -15.60
N LEU A 19 3.99 9.19 -15.71
CA LEU A 19 2.98 8.36 -16.36
C LEU A 19 1.91 7.95 -15.35
N ILE A 20 0.65 8.19 -15.67
CA ILE A 20 -0.50 7.74 -14.88
C ILE A 20 -1.26 6.69 -15.69
N ILE A 21 -1.37 5.46 -15.19
CA ILE A 21 -2.11 4.36 -15.83
C ILE A 21 -3.40 4.16 -15.03
N LEU A 22 -4.56 4.23 -15.69
CA LEU A 22 -5.86 4.16 -15.04
C LEU A 22 -6.68 3.02 -15.64
N GLN A 23 -7.03 2.02 -14.83
CA GLN A 23 -7.88 0.92 -15.26
C GLN A 23 -9.30 1.42 -15.55
N THR A 24 -9.84 1.09 -16.73
CA THR A 24 -11.26 1.33 -17.03
C THR A 24 -12.13 0.18 -16.56
N SER A 25 -13.44 0.39 -16.49
CA SER A 25 -14.37 -0.68 -16.14
C SER A 25 -14.22 -1.88 -17.07
N ASN A 26 -14.01 -3.06 -16.48
CA ASN A 26 -14.02 -4.34 -17.18
C ASN A 26 -15.39 -5.04 -17.12
N ARG A 27 -16.45 -4.36 -16.62
CA ARG A 27 -17.83 -4.90 -16.52
C ARG A 27 -18.57 -4.85 -17.85
N PHE A 28 -17.97 -5.41 -18.89
CA PHE A 28 -18.60 -5.57 -20.19
C PHE A 28 -18.73 -7.06 -20.52
N PRO A 29 -19.81 -7.45 -21.25
CA PRO A 29 -19.97 -8.83 -21.70
C PRO A 29 -19.07 -9.17 -22.89
N ASP A 30 -17.82 -8.72 -22.85
CA ASP A 30 -16.78 -8.92 -23.86
C ASP A 30 -15.70 -9.94 -23.43
N SER A 31 -15.81 -10.50 -22.22
CA SER A 31 -14.90 -11.48 -21.62
C SER A 31 -15.54 -12.88 -21.43
N ASP A 32 -14.74 -13.85 -21.00
CA ASP A 32 -15.17 -15.21 -20.61
C ASP A 32 -15.45 -15.34 -19.09
N GLU A 33 -15.22 -14.28 -18.30
CA GLU A 33 -15.45 -14.28 -16.84
C GLU A 33 -16.88 -13.81 -16.47
N GLN A 34 -17.20 -13.71 -15.16
CA GLN A 34 -18.54 -13.48 -14.62
C GLN A 34 -19.35 -12.31 -15.23
N PHE A 35 -18.69 -11.29 -15.79
CA PHE A 35 -19.36 -10.16 -16.47
C PHE A 35 -19.63 -10.41 -17.97
N GLY A 36 -19.10 -11.52 -18.50
CA GLY A 36 -19.13 -12.04 -19.88
C GLY A 36 -20.36 -12.86 -20.29
N GLU A 37 -21.29 -13.16 -19.37
CA GLU A 37 -22.40 -14.07 -19.67
C GLU A 37 -23.58 -13.36 -20.38
N GLY A 38 -23.63 -13.50 -21.70
CA GLY A 38 -24.78 -13.19 -22.55
C GLY A 38 -24.67 -11.89 -23.36
N GLY A 39 -25.26 -11.89 -24.56
CA GLY A 39 -25.24 -10.76 -25.50
C GLY A 39 -24.29 -10.93 -26.69
N ASP A 40 -24.18 -9.88 -27.52
CA ASP A 40 -23.21 -9.83 -28.63
C ASP A 40 -21.87 -9.28 -28.12
N ARG A 41 -20.88 -10.17 -28.00
CA ARG A 41 -19.52 -9.87 -27.53
C ARG A 41 -18.86 -8.72 -28.30
N MET A 42 -19.06 -8.65 -29.62
CA MET A 42 -18.41 -7.62 -30.45
C MET A 42 -19.07 -6.25 -30.26
N ALA A 43 -20.39 -6.23 -30.07
CA ALA A 43 -21.10 -5.01 -29.71
C ALA A 43 -20.69 -4.53 -28.31
N ALA A 44 -20.56 -5.45 -27.34
CA ALA A 44 -20.08 -5.14 -26.00
C ALA A 44 -18.68 -4.52 -25.99
N ALA A 45 -17.75 -5.09 -26.78
CA ALA A 45 -16.40 -4.55 -26.95
C ALA A 45 -16.39 -3.12 -27.53
N THR A 46 -17.32 -2.82 -28.43
CA THR A 46 -17.49 -1.46 -28.96
C THR A 46 -17.96 -0.49 -27.87
N GLU A 47 -18.93 -0.91 -27.04
CA GLU A 47 -19.40 -0.09 -25.92
C GLU A 47 -18.33 0.10 -24.84
N HIS A 48 -17.50 -0.92 -24.59
CA HIS A 48 -16.32 -0.80 -23.72
C HIS A 48 -15.35 0.27 -24.24
N GLY A 49 -15.02 0.24 -25.54
CA GLY A 49 -14.19 1.28 -26.16
C GLY A 49 -14.78 2.69 -26.03
N LYS A 50 -16.10 2.85 -26.25
CA LYS A 50 -16.80 4.14 -26.08
C LYS A 50 -16.78 4.63 -24.64
N GLU A 51 -16.93 3.73 -23.67
CA GLU A 51 -16.84 4.08 -22.26
C GLU A 51 -15.44 4.59 -21.90
N ALA A 52 -14.37 3.94 -22.38
CA ALA A 52 -13.02 4.43 -22.23
C ALA A 52 -12.84 5.83 -22.85
N VAL A 53 -13.42 6.08 -24.03
CA VAL A 53 -13.41 7.40 -24.69
C VAL A 53 -14.17 8.45 -23.88
N ARG A 54 -15.31 8.11 -23.28
CA ARG A 54 -16.08 9.00 -22.39
C ARG A 54 -15.22 9.41 -21.20
N VAL A 55 -14.62 8.44 -20.52
CA VAL A 55 -13.74 8.69 -19.38
C VAL A 55 -12.58 9.62 -19.78
N TRP A 56 -11.93 9.35 -20.92
CA TRP A 56 -10.83 10.17 -21.44
C TRP A 56 -11.22 11.63 -21.72
N ARG A 57 -12.40 11.85 -22.31
CA ARG A 57 -12.84 13.17 -22.78
C ARG A 57 -13.54 13.98 -21.71
N ASP A 58 -14.37 13.33 -20.91
CA ASP A 58 -15.40 13.99 -20.10
C ASP A 58 -15.12 13.92 -18.60
N VAL A 59 -14.29 12.97 -18.14
CA VAL A 59 -14.03 12.76 -16.70
C VAL A 59 -12.62 13.16 -16.29
N LEU A 60 -11.61 12.92 -17.13
CA LEU A 60 -10.22 13.27 -16.81
C LEU A 60 -9.96 14.78 -16.83
N PRO A 61 -9.38 15.35 -15.75
CA PRO A 61 -8.96 16.74 -15.74
C PRO A 61 -7.94 17.04 -16.83
N ASP A 62 -8.05 18.22 -17.45
CA ASP A 62 -7.18 18.70 -18.54
C ASP A 62 -5.70 18.67 -18.14
N GLU A 63 -5.38 18.93 -16.88
CA GLU A 63 -4.01 18.95 -16.35
C GLU A 63 -3.39 17.55 -16.24
N LEU A 64 -4.19 16.52 -15.92
CA LEU A 64 -3.70 15.14 -15.79
C LEU A 64 -3.78 14.38 -17.11
N ARG A 65 -4.75 14.69 -17.97
CA ARG A 65 -5.02 13.93 -19.20
C ARG A 65 -3.78 13.69 -20.07
N PRO A 66 -2.87 14.66 -20.32
CA PRO A 66 -1.66 14.43 -21.12
C PRO A 66 -0.65 13.44 -20.49
N LEU A 67 -0.81 13.15 -19.20
CA LEU A 67 0.02 12.23 -18.42
C LEU A 67 -0.61 10.83 -18.33
N CYS A 68 -1.86 10.68 -18.76
CA CYS A 68 -2.65 9.47 -18.55
C CYS A 68 -2.57 8.48 -19.73
N GLN A 69 -2.68 7.19 -19.42
CA GLN A 69 -3.03 6.10 -20.34
C GLN A 69 -4.17 5.30 -19.73
N LEU A 70 -5.13 4.87 -20.54
CA LEU A 70 -6.23 4.02 -20.08
C LEU A 70 -5.83 2.55 -20.21
N GLN A 71 -5.84 1.80 -19.10
CA GLN A 71 -5.52 0.38 -19.07
C GLN A 71 -6.75 -0.44 -19.43
N MET A 72 -6.64 -1.16 -20.55
CA MET A 72 -7.67 -2.06 -21.06
C MET A 72 -7.36 -3.49 -20.62
N GLU A 73 -8.36 -4.14 -20.04
CA GLU A 73 -8.30 -5.53 -19.61
C GLU A 73 -9.52 -6.28 -20.17
N VAL A 74 -9.25 -7.39 -20.84
CA VAL A 74 -10.27 -8.34 -21.30
C VAL A 74 -9.69 -9.73 -21.14
N ARG A 75 -10.42 -10.67 -20.53
CA ARG A 75 -10.01 -12.07 -20.38
C ARG A 75 -10.84 -12.97 -21.28
N THR A 76 -10.20 -13.58 -22.27
CA THR A 76 -10.79 -14.66 -23.08
C THR A 76 -9.75 -15.73 -23.36
N HIS A 77 -10.17 -17.00 -23.34
CA HIS A 77 -9.29 -18.14 -23.57
C HIS A 77 -8.85 -18.22 -25.03
N ASP A 78 -9.76 -17.91 -25.97
CA ASP A 78 -9.45 -17.94 -27.41
C ASP A 78 -8.73 -16.65 -27.84
N HIS A 79 -7.47 -16.79 -28.27
CA HIS A 79 -6.63 -15.64 -28.64
C HIS A 79 -7.12 -14.91 -29.90
N VAL A 80 -7.73 -15.61 -30.86
CA VAL A 80 -8.31 -14.99 -32.06
C VAL A 80 -9.50 -14.12 -31.69
N ASN A 81 -10.37 -14.61 -30.82
CA ASN A 81 -11.50 -13.87 -30.30
C ASN A 81 -11.03 -12.68 -29.46
N ARG A 82 -10.04 -12.87 -28.58
CA ARG A 82 -9.46 -11.79 -27.79
C ARG A 82 -8.92 -10.67 -28.65
N TYR A 83 -8.20 -11.05 -29.70
CA TYR A 83 -7.68 -10.13 -30.70
C TYR A 83 -8.81 -9.30 -31.31
N GLU A 84 -9.87 -9.94 -31.82
CA GLU A 84 -11.01 -9.21 -32.40
C GLU A 84 -11.76 -8.33 -31.40
N VAL A 85 -11.91 -8.76 -30.13
CA VAL A 85 -12.46 -7.90 -29.06
C VAL A 85 -11.61 -6.64 -28.89
N PHE A 86 -10.31 -6.79 -28.70
CA PHE A 86 -9.41 -5.65 -28.53
C PHE A 86 -9.36 -4.74 -29.76
N ARG A 87 -9.48 -5.28 -30.98
CA ARG A 87 -9.57 -4.45 -32.19
C ARG A 87 -10.77 -3.52 -32.15
N ARG A 88 -11.93 -3.97 -31.63
CA ARG A 88 -13.12 -3.12 -31.47
C ARG A 88 -12.87 -2.02 -30.45
N ILE A 89 -12.34 -2.38 -29.29
CA ILE A 89 -12.00 -1.42 -28.23
C ILE A 89 -11.02 -0.36 -28.76
N PHE A 90 -9.88 -0.80 -29.32
CA PHE A 90 -8.84 0.11 -29.78
C PHE A 90 -9.19 0.91 -31.03
N SER A 91 -10.17 0.49 -31.84
CA SER A 91 -10.69 1.32 -32.92
C SER A 91 -11.32 2.61 -32.38
N GLU A 92 -12.11 2.52 -31.31
CA GLU A 92 -12.73 3.69 -30.66
C GLU A 92 -11.66 4.59 -30.02
N LEU A 93 -10.67 4.01 -29.32
CA LEU A 93 -9.60 4.79 -28.71
C LEU A 93 -8.70 5.47 -29.75
N GLU A 94 -8.36 4.79 -30.86
CA GLU A 94 -7.56 5.37 -31.96
C GLU A 94 -8.30 6.55 -32.61
N GLU A 95 -9.58 6.39 -32.94
CA GLU A 95 -10.40 7.47 -33.49
C GLU A 95 -10.48 8.68 -32.54
N ALA A 96 -10.52 8.41 -31.23
CA ALA A 96 -10.55 9.45 -30.21
C ALA A 96 -9.18 10.05 -29.87
N GLY A 97 -8.07 9.46 -30.34
CA GLY A 97 -6.71 9.82 -29.94
C GLY A 97 -6.42 9.53 -28.45
N ALA A 98 -7.14 8.60 -27.84
CA ALA A 98 -6.98 8.22 -26.43
C ALA A 98 -5.82 7.22 -26.28
N PRO A 99 -4.75 7.53 -25.51
CA PRO A 99 -3.62 6.63 -25.33
C PRO A 99 -4.00 5.46 -24.41
N ALA A 100 -3.57 4.26 -24.79
CA ALA A 100 -3.93 3.03 -24.11
C ALA A 100 -2.74 2.27 -23.55
N ASN A 101 -2.96 1.62 -22.42
CA ASN A 101 -2.14 0.54 -21.88
C ASN A 101 -2.91 -0.78 -22.08
N LEU A 102 -2.24 -1.82 -22.56
CA LEU A 102 -2.85 -3.14 -22.80
C LEU A 102 -2.36 -4.13 -21.75
N GLN A 103 -3.25 -4.64 -20.89
CA GLN A 103 -2.93 -5.72 -19.98
C GLN A 103 -2.95 -7.06 -20.72
N VAL A 104 -1.80 -7.76 -20.71
CA VAL A 104 -1.58 -8.96 -21.52
C VAL A 104 -1.48 -10.24 -20.70
N ALA A 105 -1.12 -10.13 -19.42
CA ALA A 105 -1.04 -11.25 -18.50
C ALA A 105 -1.35 -10.81 -17.07
N ASP A 106 -1.92 -11.73 -16.30
CA ASP A 106 -2.31 -11.57 -14.90
C ASP A 106 -2.13 -12.93 -14.16
N PRO A 107 -2.58 -13.14 -12.91
CA PRO A 107 -2.32 -14.39 -12.18
C PRO A 107 -3.15 -15.58 -12.69
N HIS A 108 -4.04 -15.38 -13.67
CA HIS A 108 -4.87 -16.42 -14.26
C HIS A 108 -4.22 -16.95 -15.55
N ASP A 109 -3.33 -17.93 -15.40
CA ASP A 109 -2.58 -18.56 -16.51
C ASP A 109 -3.42 -18.90 -17.77
N PRO A 110 -4.68 -19.38 -17.68
CA PRO A 110 -5.52 -19.65 -18.86
C PRO A 110 -5.82 -18.42 -19.74
N PHE A 111 -5.61 -17.21 -19.21
CA PHE A 111 -5.84 -15.93 -19.88
C PHE A 111 -4.54 -15.19 -20.21
N VAL A 112 -3.38 -15.83 -20.24
CA VAL A 112 -2.17 -15.19 -20.78
C VAL A 112 -2.34 -14.96 -22.29
N PHE A 113 -2.15 -13.73 -22.78
CA PHE A 113 -2.38 -13.41 -24.20
C PHE A 113 -1.13 -13.71 -25.05
N ASP A 114 -1.32 -14.40 -26.18
CA ASP A 114 -0.25 -14.76 -27.10
C ASP A 114 0.46 -13.50 -27.69
N PRO A 115 1.80 -13.37 -27.56
CA PRO A 115 2.60 -12.29 -28.11
C PRO A 115 2.39 -12.03 -29.61
N GLU A 116 2.08 -13.06 -30.41
CA GLU A 116 1.83 -12.88 -31.85
C GLU A 116 0.62 -11.98 -32.12
N TYR A 117 -0.43 -12.07 -31.30
CA TYR A 117 -1.62 -11.23 -31.46
C TYR A 117 -1.44 -9.85 -30.84
N ILE A 118 -0.66 -9.74 -29.76
CA ILE A 118 -0.31 -8.45 -29.17
C ILE A 118 0.53 -7.62 -30.16
N GLU A 119 1.47 -8.26 -30.85
CA GLU A 119 2.28 -7.62 -31.89
C GLU A 119 1.41 -7.12 -33.04
N LYS A 120 0.43 -7.91 -33.50
CA LYS A 120 -0.54 -7.47 -34.52
C LYS A 120 -1.32 -6.24 -34.06
N LEU A 121 -1.86 -6.24 -32.83
CA LEU A 121 -2.57 -5.06 -32.29
C LEU A 121 -1.66 -3.84 -32.23
N THR A 122 -0.40 -4.01 -31.82
CA THR A 122 0.58 -2.93 -31.74
C THR A 122 0.89 -2.32 -33.10
N GLN A 123 0.94 -3.14 -34.15
CA GLN A 123 1.13 -2.70 -35.53
C GLN A 123 -0.12 -2.00 -36.09
N GLU A 124 -1.31 -2.46 -35.72
CA GLU A 124 -2.58 -1.89 -36.19
C GLU A 124 -2.95 -0.57 -35.48
N PHE A 125 -2.67 -0.43 -34.19
CA PHE A 125 -3.14 0.70 -33.36
C PHE A 125 -1.99 1.48 -32.73
N SER A 126 -1.88 2.75 -33.12
CA SER A 126 -0.86 3.66 -32.61
C SER A 126 -1.19 4.15 -31.19
N CYS A 127 -2.47 4.09 -30.81
CA CYS A 127 -2.99 4.47 -29.49
C CYS A 127 -2.42 3.60 -28.37
N ILE A 128 -2.04 2.35 -28.64
CA ILE A 128 -1.35 1.47 -27.68
C ILE A 128 0.04 2.04 -27.40
N LYS A 129 0.28 2.54 -26.19
CA LYS A 129 1.53 3.16 -25.76
C LYS A 129 2.37 2.28 -24.84
N SER A 130 1.74 1.36 -24.13
CA SER A 130 2.42 0.44 -23.23
C SER A 130 1.65 -0.87 -23.03
N TYR A 131 2.33 -1.87 -22.46
CA TYR A 131 1.76 -3.14 -22.03
C TYR A 131 1.82 -3.27 -20.51
N THR A 132 1.00 -4.13 -19.93
CA THR A 132 1.07 -4.51 -18.51
C THR A 132 1.08 -6.02 -18.36
N ILE A 133 2.04 -6.51 -17.58
CA ILE A 133 1.93 -7.81 -16.91
C ILE A 133 1.75 -7.54 -15.42
N THR A 134 0.71 -8.13 -14.83
CA THR A 134 0.41 -7.97 -13.41
C THR A 134 0.45 -9.31 -12.70
N GLU A 135 0.76 -9.32 -11.40
CA GLU A 135 0.52 -10.44 -10.49
C GLU A 135 1.03 -11.84 -10.87
N MET A 136 1.86 -12.00 -11.91
CA MET A 136 2.44 -13.29 -12.31
C MET A 136 3.30 -13.88 -11.18
N ARG A 137 3.55 -15.19 -11.24
CA ARG A 137 4.35 -15.92 -10.24
C ARG A 137 5.83 -15.93 -10.58
N TRP A 138 6.65 -15.80 -9.54
CA TRP A 138 8.10 -15.68 -9.67
C TRP A 138 8.88 -16.61 -8.72
N GLU A 139 8.20 -17.42 -7.92
CA GLU A 139 8.78 -18.28 -6.88
C GLU A 139 9.22 -19.65 -7.44
N HIS A 140 10.08 -19.64 -8.47
CA HIS A 140 10.37 -20.82 -9.29
C HIS A 140 11.69 -21.50 -8.91
N TYR A 141 11.72 -22.25 -7.82
CA TYR A 141 12.97 -22.87 -7.34
C TYR A 141 13.26 -24.28 -7.87
N ARG A 142 12.41 -24.82 -8.75
CA ARG A 142 12.55 -26.19 -9.24
C ARG A 142 13.14 -26.22 -10.65
N THR A 143 14.34 -26.79 -10.76
CA THR A 143 15.02 -26.95 -12.05
C THR A 143 15.12 -28.41 -12.48
N PHE A 144 15.19 -28.64 -13.80
CA PHE A 144 15.67 -29.90 -14.34
C PHE A 144 17.20 -29.89 -14.37
N ASN A 145 17.84 -31.07 -14.33
CA ASN A 145 19.29 -31.18 -14.57
C ASN A 145 19.68 -30.93 -16.05
N VAL A 146 18.89 -30.11 -16.77
CA VAL A 146 19.06 -29.76 -18.17
C VAL A 146 18.74 -28.26 -18.32
N PRO A 147 19.76 -27.37 -18.32
CA PRO A 147 19.58 -25.92 -18.19
C PRO A 147 18.63 -25.27 -19.20
N ARG A 148 18.56 -25.77 -20.45
CA ARG A 148 17.67 -25.21 -21.48
C ARG A 148 16.17 -25.37 -21.17
N TYR A 149 15.80 -26.27 -20.26
CA TYR A 149 14.42 -26.46 -19.81
C TYR A 149 14.19 -25.89 -18.41
N ALA A 150 15.19 -25.20 -17.85
CA ALA A 150 15.11 -24.63 -16.51
C ALA A 150 14.40 -23.27 -16.49
N LEU A 151 14.25 -22.60 -17.63
CA LEU A 151 13.60 -21.29 -17.71
C LEU A 151 12.10 -21.42 -17.45
N PRO A 152 11.54 -20.79 -16.40
CA PRO A 152 10.12 -20.84 -16.13
C PRO A 152 9.29 -20.19 -17.27
N PRO A 153 8.07 -20.67 -17.54
CA PRO A 153 7.20 -20.10 -18.58
C PRO A 153 6.98 -18.59 -18.44
N GLU A 154 6.74 -18.12 -17.21
CA GLU A 154 6.49 -16.72 -16.86
C GLU A 154 7.72 -15.86 -17.17
N THR A 155 8.91 -16.37 -16.84
CA THR A 155 10.20 -15.74 -17.18
C THR A 155 10.40 -15.62 -18.67
N ARG A 156 10.09 -16.69 -19.42
CA ARG A 156 10.20 -16.64 -20.89
C ARG A 156 9.23 -15.62 -21.47
N TYR A 157 7.98 -15.64 -21.04
CA TYR A 157 6.94 -14.73 -21.51
C TYR A 157 7.30 -13.27 -21.25
N ALA A 158 7.77 -12.95 -20.04
CA ALA A 158 8.18 -11.58 -19.71
C ALA A 158 9.36 -11.10 -20.58
N ILE A 159 10.35 -11.96 -20.85
CA ILE A 159 11.46 -11.62 -21.76
C ILE A 159 10.92 -11.31 -23.17
N ASP A 160 10.03 -12.15 -23.71
CA ASP A 160 9.44 -11.94 -25.04
C ASP A 160 8.67 -10.61 -25.13
N MET A 161 7.94 -10.28 -24.07
CA MET A 161 7.20 -9.03 -23.96
C MET A 161 8.12 -7.80 -23.81
N ILE A 162 9.21 -7.89 -23.05
CA ILE A 162 10.24 -6.84 -22.93
C ILE A 162 10.91 -6.58 -24.28
N ASP A 163 11.28 -7.65 -24.99
CA ASP A 163 11.89 -7.57 -26.32
C ASP A 163 10.94 -6.89 -27.31
N MET A 164 9.67 -7.29 -27.32
CA MET A 164 8.64 -6.65 -28.16
C MET A 164 8.47 -5.16 -27.82
N ALA A 165 8.42 -4.80 -26.53
CA ALA A 165 8.34 -3.40 -26.12
C ALA A 165 9.52 -2.57 -26.68
N GLY A 166 10.74 -3.10 -26.62
CA GLY A 166 11.93 -2.46 -27.21
C GLY A 166 11.89 -2.34 -28.74
N ARG A 167 11.33 -3.33 -29.45
CA ARG A 167 11.18 -3.28 -30.92
C ARG A 167 10.20 -2.21 -31.40
N TYR A 168 9.15 -1.94 -30.61
CA TYR A 168 8.08 -1.01 -30.98
C TYR A 168 8.15 0.33 -30.24
N GLY A 169 9.21 0.59 -29.46
CA GLY A 169 9.36 1.80 -28.67
C GLY A 169 8.27 1.94 -27.60
N LYS A 170 7.71 0.84 -27.10
CA LYS A 170 6.68 0.84 -26.06
C LYS A 170 7.31 0.63 -24.69
N HIS A 171 6.55 0.91 -23.63
CA HIS A 171 6.92 0.47 -22.30
C HIS A 171 6.19 -0.82 -21.92
N ILE A 172 6.75 -1.56 -20.96
CA ILE A 172 6.08 -2.64 -20.26
C ILE A 172 6.05 -2.35 -18.77
N SER A 173 4.84 -2.18 -18.24
CA SER A 173 4.58 -2.16 -16.80
C SER A 173 4.63 -3.57 -16.25
N MET A 174 5.47 -3.77 -15.25
CA MET A 174 5.58 -5.00 -14.49
C MET A 174 5.12 -4.69 -13.07
N SER A 175 3.84 -4.90 -12.79
CA SER A 175 3.26 -4.58 -11.49
C SER A 175 3.07 -5.84 -10.67
N PHE A 176 3.79 -5.94 -9.55
CA PHE A 176 3.80 -7.17 -8.78
C PHE A 176 3.68 -6.91 -7.29
N GLN A 177 2.81 -7.69 -6.67
CA GLN A 177 2.65 -7.80 -5.22
C GLN A 177 3.70 -8.65 -4.51
N ASP A 178 3.58 -8.66 -3.17
CA ASP A 178 4.42 -9.40 -2.24
C ASP A 178 5.95 -9.34 -2.52
N LEU A 179 6.68 -10.44 -2.38
CA LEU A 179 8.14 -10.49 -2.56
C LEU A 179 8.57 -10.78 -4.00
N LYS A 180 7.67 -10.68 -4.99
CA LYS A 180 7.91 -11.08 -6.40
C LYS A 180 9.14 -10.43 -7.03
N TRP A 181 9.34 -9.13 -6.82
CA TRP A 181 10.54 -8.43 -7.30
C TRP A 181 11.84 -8.93 -6.67
N MET A 182 11.80 -9.37 -5.40
CA MET A 182 12.93 -10.04 -4.77
C MET A 182 13.18 -11.41 -5.36
N HIS A 183 12.13 -12.18 -5.66
CA HIS A 183 12.27 -13.46 -6.36
C HIS A 183 12.92 -13.28 -7.73
N ILE A 184 12.46 -12.32 -8.54
CA ILE A 184 13.07 -11.98 -9.84
C ILE A 184 14.58 -11.67 -9.67
N GLY A 185 14.95 -10.90 -8.64
CA GLY A 185 16.35 -10.53 -8.42
C GLY A 185 17.23 -11.62 -7.83
N ALA A 186 16.67 -12.51 -7.00
CA ALA A 186 17.42 -13.49 -6.21
C ALA A 186 17.50 -14.87 -6.87
N ASP A 187 16.41 -15.32 -7.48
CA ASP A 187 16.29 -16.68 -8.02
C ASP A 187 17.21 -16.88 -9.22
N ALA A 188 18.06 -17.91 -9.15
CA ALA A 188 18.95 -18.28 -10.23
C ALA A 188 18.21 -18.60 -11.56
N LEU A 189 16.93 -18.99 -11.53
CA LEU A 189 16.14 -19.23 -12.74
C LEU A 189 15.67 -17.96 -13.45
N HIS A 190 15.67 -16.81 -12.76
CA HIS A 190 15.31 -15.51 -13.32
C HIS A 190 16.51 -14.69 -13.78
N GLU A 191 17.71 -15.27 -13.74
CA GLU A 191 18.93 -14.56 -14.07
C GLU A 191 18.89 -13.89 -15.46
N THR A 192 18.30 -14.57 -16.45
CA THR A 192 18.14 -14.07 -17.83
C THR A 192 17.06 -13.00 -17.95
N LEU A 193 16.03 -13.02 -17.10
CA LEU A 193 15.04 -11.94 -17.04
C LEU A 193 15.66 -10.68 -16.46
N VAL A 194 16.50 -10.79 -15.41
CA VAL A 194 17.25 -9.65 -14.89
C VAL A 194 18.14 -9.04 -15.96
N ASP A 195 18.81 -9.86 -16.78
CA ASP A 195 19.61 -9.37 -17.91
C ASP A 195 18.74 -8.64 -18.94
N ALA A 196 17.58 -9.19 -19.30
CA ALA A 196 16.63 -8.53 -20.21
C ALA A 196 16.13 -7.19 -19.67
N ILE A 197 15.80 -7.12 -18.37
CA ILE A 197 15.40 -5.88 -17.70
C ILE A 197 16.50 -4.82 -17.81
N MET A 198 17.76 -5.19 -17.51
CA MET A 198 18.89 -4.26 -17.59
C MET A 198 19.15 -3.79 -19.02
N ASP A 199 19.10 -4.70 -19.97
CA ASP A 199 19.31 -4.42 -21.40
C ASP A 199 18.22 -3.52 -21.98
N HIS A 200 17.01 -3.59 -21.43
CA HIS A 200 15.83 -2.81 -21.82
C HIS A 200 15.37 -1.85 -20.71
N SER A 201 16.32 -1.34 -19.91
CA SER A 201 16.03 -0.54 -18.71
C SER A 201 15.15 0.70 -18.93
N ASP A 202 15.08 1.20 -20.16
CA ASP A 202 14.23 2.33 -20.56
C ASP A 202 12.83 1.95 -21.05
N HIS A 203 12.58 0.67 -21.28
CA HIS A 203 11.28 0.14 -21.65
C HIS A 203 10.56 -0.51 -20.47
N VAL A 204 11.29 -0.97 -19.45
CA VAL A 204 10.70 -1.61 -18.26
C VAL A 204 10.29 -0.58 -17.22
N LEU A 205 9.03 -0.62 -16.81
CA LEU A 205 8.49 0.13 -15.67
C LEU A 205 8.31 -0.84 -14.50
N ALA A 206 9.17 -0.73 -13.49
CA ALA A 206 9.06 -1.57 -12.29
C ALA A 206 8.00 -0.97 -11.34
N VAL A 207 6.90 -1.68 -11.09
CA VAL A 207 5.78 -1.14 -10.31
C VAL A 207 5.53 -1.96 -9.04
N ASN A 208 5.37 -1.25 -7.93
CA ASN A 208 5.01 -1.78 -6.62
C ASN A 208 3.49 -1.83 -6.47
N GLU A 209 2.91 -3.02 -6.49
CA GLU A 209 1.48 -3.24 -6.30
C GLU A 209 1.10 -3.15 -4.82
N HIS A 210 0.32 -2.14 -4.41
CA HIS A 210 -0.04 -1.93 -3.00
C HIS A 210 -1.13 -2.89 -2.55
N ILE A 211 -0.75 -4.14 -2.30
CA ILE A 211 -1.62 -5.18 -1.79
C ILE A 211 -0.85 -6.10 -0.82
N GLY A 212 -1.52 -6.70 0.15
CA GLY A 212 -0.89 -7.65 1.08
C GLY A 212 0.06 -7.05 2.14
N PRO A 213 0.61 -7.89 3.03
CA PRO A 213 1.21 -7.49 4.31
C PRO A 213 2.64 -6.95 4.27
N ARG A 214 3.39 -7.20 3.18
CA ARG A 214 4.83 -6.92 3.11
C ARG A 214 5.14 -5.62 2.37
N HIS A 215 4.38 -4.55 2.65
CA HIS A 215 4.48 -3.29 1.91
C HIS A 215 5.92 -2.73 1.91
N LEU A 216 6.55 -2.57 3.07
CA LEU A 216 7.90 -1.99 3.16
C LEU A 216 8.94 -2.81 2.39
N GLN A 217 8.93 -4.13 2.50
CA GLN A 217 9.85 -5.02 1.77
C GLN A 217 9.62 -4.93 0.28
N ARG A 218 8.36 -5.04 -0.15
CA ARG A 218 8.01 -4.95 -1.56
C ARG A 218 8.44 -3.60 -2.13
N GLN A 219 8.01 -2.50 -1.53
CA GLN A 219 8.35 -1.15 -1.98
C GLN A 219 9.86 -0.96 -2.11
N THR A 220 10.61 -1.33 -1.08
CA THR A 220 12.08 -1.17 -1.08
C THR A 220 12.81 -2.15 -2.00
N SER A 221 12.18 -3.26 -2.39
CA SER A 221 12.71 -4.16 -3.44
C SER A 221 12.50 -3.61 -4.84
N VAL A 222 11.30 -3.13 -5.19
CA VAL A 222 11.02 -2.54 -6.51
C VAL A 222 11.85 -1.27 -6.71
N TRP A 223 11.83 -0.39 -5.70
CA TRP A 223 12.64 0.81 -5.66
C TRP A 223 14.15 0.49 -5.72
N GLY A 224 14.55 -0.64 -5.15
CA GLY A 224 15.92 -1.15 -5.22
C GLY A 224 16.44 -1.35 -6.65
N PHE A 225 15.61 -1.83 -7.59
CA PHE A 225 15.99 -1.94 -9.01
C PHE A 225 16.24 -0.56 -9.65
N TRP A 226 15.43 0.44 -9.31
CA TRP A 226 15.62 1.81 -9.81
C TRP A 226 16.86 2.48 -9.24
N ILE A 227 17.05 2.35 -7.93
CA ILE A 227 18.22 2.84 -7.21
C ILE A 227 19.51 2.17 -7.70
N ALA A 228 19.47 0.87 -7.99
CA ALA A 228 20.57 0.13 -8.60
C ALA A 228 20.88 0.56 -10.05
N GLY A 229 20.02 1.38 -10.66
CA GLY A 229 20.13 1.80 -12.06
C GLY A 229 19.80 0.71 -13.07
N MET A 230 19.07 -0.34 -12.64
CA MET A 230 18.67 -1.47 -13.51
C MET A 230 17.42 -1.13 -14.34
N VAL A 231 16.61 -0.17 -13.88
CA VAL A 231 15.51 0.44 -14.64
C VAL A 231 15.62 1.96 -14.60
N LYS A 232 15.11 2.66 -15.62
CA LYS A 232 15.04 4.14 -15.65
C LYS A 232 13.88 4.68 -14.83
N HIS A 233 12.77 3.96 -14.83
CA HIS A 233 11.52 4.36 -14.18
C HIS A 233 11.03 3.29 -13.22
N TRP A 234 10.40 3.72 -12.15
CA TRP A 234 9.64 2.86 -11.25
C TRP A 234 8.37 3.57 -10.81
N GLY A 235 7.45 2.80 -10.23
CA GLY A 235 6.14 3.27 -9.86
C GLY A 235 5.52 2.58 -8.67
N VAL A 236 4.35 3.08 -8.33
CA VAL A 236 3.43 2.50 -7.35
C VAL A 236 2.10 2.23 -8.01
N GLU A 237 1.42 1.20 -7.55
CA GLU A 237 0.04 0.90 -7.86
C GLU A 237 -0.79 0.91 -6.58
N PRO A 238 -1.31 2.08 -6.15
CA PRO A 238 -2.17 2.18 -4.98
C PRO A 238 -3.48 1.39 -5.20
N GLN A 239 -3.86 0.54 -4.23
CA GLN A 239 -5.09 -0.24 -4.30
C GLN A 239 -5.81 -0.31 -2.95
N SER A 240 -7.15 -0.33 -3.00
CA SER A 240 -8.02 -0.47 -1.82
C SER A 240 -7.98 -1.87 -1.18
N TRP A 241 -7.59 -2.88 -1.96
CA TRP A 241 -7.37 -4.27 -1.51
C TRP A 241 -6.37 -4.40 -0.37
N TRP A 242 -5.43 -3.46 -0.25
CA TRP A 242 -4.45 -3.46 0.83
C TRP A 242 -5.08 -3.51 2.22
N PHE A 243 -6.11 -2.71 2.47
CA PHE A 243 -6.71 -2.53 3.79
C PHE A 243 -7.43 -3.79 4.29
N GLU A 244 -8.18 -4.45 3.40
CA GLU A 244 -8.85 -5.72 3.73
C GLU A 244 -7.83 -6.86 3.92
N ASN A 245 -6.80 -6.93 3.06
CA ASN A 245 -5.72 -7.91 3.21
C ASN A 245 -4.94 -7.69 4.52
N ALA A 246 -4.92 -6.45 4.99
CA ALA A 246 -4.41 -6.07 6.30
C ALA A 246 -5.31 -6.44 7.49
N ARG A 247 -6.50 -7.02 7.22
CA ARG A 247 -7.53 -7.32 8.21
C ARG A 247 -7.94 -6.08 9.00
N MET A 248 -7.88 -4.91 8.38
CA MET A 248 -8.33 -3.65 8.96
C MET A 248 -9.79 -3.44 8.57
N LEU A 249 -10.63 -3.02 9.51
CA LEU A 249 -12.07 -2.79 9.28
C LEU A 249 -12.44 -1.33 9.52
N GLU A 250 -12.07 -0.83 10.69
CA GLU A 250 -12.24 0.55 11.15
C GLU A 250 -11.20 0.79 12.25
N PRO A 251 -10.92 2.05 12.65
CA PRO A 251 -9.87 2.35 13.61
C PRO A 251 -9.94 1.48 14.87
N GLY A 252 -8.89 0.70 15.09
CA GLY A 252 -8.70 -0.21 16.20
C GLY A 252 -9.54 -1.47 16.16
N LEU A 253 -10.22 -1.79 15.05
CA LEU A 253 -10.95 -3.04 14.85
C LEU A 253 -10.32 -3.84 13.71
N PHE A 254 -10.01 -5.11 14.01
CA PHE A 254 -9.36 -6.03 13.07
C PHE A 254 -10.24 -7.25 12.75
N GLY A 255 -10.01 -7.88 11.60
CA GLY A 255 -10.68 -9.10 11.15
C GLY A 255 -11.23 -8.97 9.73
N GLN A 256 -12.30 -9.70 9.43
CA GLN A 256 -12.97 -9.69 8.14
C GLN A 256 -14.49 -9.63 8.36
N ARG A 257 -15.21 -8.71 7.70
CA ARG A 257 -16.69 -8.62 7.79
C ARG A 257 -17.35 -9.38 6.65
N MET A 258 -16.84 -9.14 5.44
CA MET A 258 -17.17 -9.82 4.21
C MET A 258 -15.85 -10.06 3.49
N ALA A 259 -15.73 -11.22 2.84
CA ALA A 259 -14.58 -11.46 1.99
C ALA A 259 -14.71 -10.62 0.70
N ASP A 260 -13.58 -10.09 0.26
CA ASP A 260 -13.40 -9.39 -1.00
C ASP A 260 -14.23 -8.09 -1.10
N ASP A 261 -14.25 -7.28 -0.03
CA ASP A 261 -14.93 -5.97 0.04
C ASP A 261 -13.95 -4.81 0.33
N PRO A 262 -13.18 -4.37 -0.67
CA PRO A 262 -12.10 -3.41 -0.48
C PRO A 262 -12.60 -1.97 -0.29
N ARG A 263 -13.90 -1.73 -0.55
CA ARG A 263 -14.55 -0.41 -0.44
C ARG A 263 -14.59 0.14 0.99
N GLN A 264 -14.21 -0.68 1.98
CA GLN A 264 -14.09 -0.28 3.38
C GLN A 264 -12.86 0.59 3.64
N MET A 265 -11.86 0.57 2.74
CA MET A 265 -10.65 1.36 2.92
C MET A 265 -10.97 2.86 3.00
N PRO A 266 -10.53 3.55 4.07
CA PRO A 266 -10.58 5.01 4.11
C PRO A 266 -9.84 5.64 2.91
N PRO A 267 -10.49 6.51 2.12
CA PRO A 267 -9.90 7.08 0.91
C PRO A 267 -8.55 7.76 1.11
N LEU A 268 -8.32 8.39 2.27
CA LEU A 268 -7.08 9.09 2.58
C LEU A 268 -5.85 8.17 2.56
N LEU A 269 -5.99 6.85 2.66
CA LEU A 269 -4.85 5.95 2.48
C LEU A 269 -4.25 6.01 1.07
N TYR A 270 -5.04 6.30 0.04
CA TYR A 270 -4.50 6.59 -1.30
C TYR A 270 -3.51 7.75 -1.28
N ARG A 271 -3.76 8.78 -0.48
CA ARG A 271 -2.85 9.92 -0.33
C ARG A 271 -1.49 9.47 0.19
N ALA A 272 -1.45 8.66 1.24
CA ALA A 272 -0.21 8.13 1.77
C ALA A 272 0.57 7.32 0.71
N MET A 273 -0.13 6.44 -0.02
CA MET A 273 0.45 5.62 -1.08
C MET A 273 1.06 6.45 -2.21
N ILE A 274 0.34 7.48 -2.69
CA ILE A 274 0.80 8.38 -3.76
C ILE A 274 1.99 9.23 -3.28
N LEU A 275 1.88 9.83 -2.09
CA LEU A 275 2.94 10.70 -1.56
C LEU A 275 4.24 9.92 -1.29
N GLN A 276 4.14 8.66 -0.88
CA GLN A 276 5.30 7.79 -0.76
C GLN A 276 5.96 7.47 -2.08
N GLY A 277 5.18 7.21 -3.14
CA GLY A 277 5.71 7.14 -4.50
C GLY A 277 6.48 8.41 -4.84
N ALA A 278 5.87 9.58 -4.70
CA ALA A 278 6.48 10.86 -5.05
C ALA A 278 7.78 11.13 -4.26
N LEU A 279 7.76 10.95 -2.93
CA LEU A 279 8.93 11.24 -2.09
C LEU A 279 10.12 10.34 -2.44
N LEU A 280 9.86 9.09 -2.85
CA LEU A 280 10.88 8.12 -3.27
C LEU A 280 11.26 8.21 -4.76
N GLY A 281 10.63 9.11 -5.51
CA GLY A 281 10.95 9.39 -6.92
C GLY A 281 10.22 8.51 -7.94
N ALA A 282 9.04 7.98 -7.60
CA ALA A 282 8.19 7.27 -8.54
C ALA A 282 7.72 8.20 -9.67
N THR A 283 7.92 7.77 -10.91
CA THR A 283 7.47 8.48 -12.12
C THR A 283 6.34 7.73 -12.83
N VAL A 284 5.84 6.65 -12.24
CA VAL A 284 4.71 5.85 -12.75
C VAL A 284 3.71 5.65 -11.62
N TYR A 285 2.44 5.92 -11.89
CA TYR A 285 1.33 5.71 -10.96
C TYR A 285 0.27 4.89 -11.68
N GLN A 286 0.12 3.62 -11.33
CA GLN A 286 -0.92 2.75 -11.88
C GLN A 286 -2.06 2.64 -10.86
N PHE A 287 -3.31 2.51 -11.29
CA PHE A 287 -4.42 2.43 -10.33
C PHE A 287 -5.39 1.30 -10.68
N GLU A 288 -5.64 0.49 -9.66
CA GLU A 288 -6.63 -0.57 -9.56
C GLU A 288 -7.23 -0.46 -8.15
N PRO A 289 -8.46 -0.94 -7.90
CA PRO A 289 -9.46 -1.36 -8.87
C PRO A 289 -10.19 -0.21 -9.54
N TYR A 290 -10.64 -0.43 -10.77
CA TYR A 290 -11.35 0.59 -11.55
C TYR A 290 -12.52 1.20 -10.78
N TRP A 291 -13.23 0.46 -9.90
CA TRP A 291 -14.37 1.02 -9.16
C TRP A 291 -14.01 2.18 -8.22
N ASP A 292 -12.74 2.34 -7.83
CA ASP A 292 -12.27 3.48 -7.04
C ASP A 292 -11.96 4.72 -7.90
N LEU A 293 -12.02 4.57 -9.23
CA LEU A 293 -11.67 5.59 -10.22
C LEU A 293 -12.91 6.28 -10.80
N PHE A 294 -12.65 7.46 -11.37
CA PHE A 294 -13.61 8.21 -12.17
C PHE A 294 -14.93 8.48 -11.44
N ASP A 295 -16.05 8.21 -12.11
CA ASP A 295 -17.43 8.28 -11.63
C ASP A 295 -18.05 6.89 -11.44
N TYR A 296 -17.23 5.85 -11.20
CA TYR A 296 -17.66 4.48 -10.92
C TYR A 296 -18.11 4.27 -9.45
N ASP A 297 -18.34 3.02 -9.04
CA ASP A 297 -19.06 2.66 -7.80
C ASP A 297 -18.54 3.37 -6.53
N ASN A 298 -17.23 3.58 -6.44
CA ASN A 298 -16.55 4.16 -5.30
C ASN A 298 -15.85 5.49 -5.63
N ALA A 299 -16.42 6.25 -6.57
CA ALA A 299 -15.89 7.51 -7.13
C ALA A 299 -15.43 8.58 -6.13
N HIS A 300 -15.85 8.50 -4.86
CA HIS A 300 -15.37 9.41 -3.83
C HIS A 300 -13.87 9.24 -3.55
N CYS A 301 -13.30 8.03 -3.74
CA CYS A 301 -11.84 7.83 -3.71
C CYS A 301 -11.13 8.68 -4.77
N TRP A 302 -11.61 8.63 -6.02
CA TRP A 302 -11.11 9.46 -7.12
C TRP A 302 -11.26 10.95 -6.85
N ARG A 303 -12.50 11.39 -6.66
CA ARG A 303 -12.88 12.80 -6.59
C ARG A 303 -12.24 13.51 -5.39
N ASP A 304 -12.25 12.87 -4.22
CA ASP A 304 -11.91 13.53 -2.97
C ASP A 304 -10.44 13.34 -2.58
N VAL A 305 -9.75 12.31 -3.10
CA VAL A 305 -8.37 12.00 -2.69
C VAL A 305 -7.41 11.74 -3.85
N ILE A 306 -7.66 10.74 -4.72
CA ILE A 306 -6.66 10.30 -5.73
C ILE A 306 -6.35 11.45 -6.69
N CYS A 307 -7.37 12.01 -7.34
CA CYS A 307 -7.19 13.07 -8.34
C CYS A 307 -6.59 14.35 -7.71
N PRO A 308 -7.11 14.88 -6.58
CA PRO A 308 -6.49 16.02 -5.90
C PRO A 308 -5.02 15.78 -5.50
N THR A 309 -4.68 14.57 -5.04
CA THR A 309 -3.29 14.25 -4.64
C THR A 309 -2.37 14.16 -5.86
N LEU A 310 -2.82 13.57 -6.98
CA LEU A 310 -2.05 13.56 -8.23
C LEU A 310 -1.81 14.97 -8.76
N LEU A 311 -2.83 15.83 -8.75
CA LEU A 311 -2.69 17.24 -9.11
C LEU A 311 -1.69 17.96 -8.21
N GLU A 312 -1.71 17.70 -6.89
CA GLU A 312 -0.72 18.24 -5.95
C GLU A 312 0.70 17.78 -6.30
N VAL A 313 0.89 16.49 -6.57
CA VAL A 313 2.19 15.91 -6.96
C VAL A 313 2.75 16.57 -8.22
N VAL A 314 1.93 16.75 -9.23
CA VAL A 314 2.32 17.37 -10.51
C VAL A 314 2.56 18.87 -10.36
N ASN A 315 1.59 19.61 -9.81
CA ASN A 315 1.66 21.07 -9.74
C ASN A 315 2.76 21.56 -8.80
N ASN A 316 2.99 20.85 -7.69
CA ASN A 316 4.04 21.19 -6.72
C ASN A 316 5.37 20.47 -7.00
N LYS A 317 5.45 19.68 -8.07
CA LYS A 317 6.65 18.94 -8.49
C LYS A 317 7.24 18.10 -7.36
N LEU A 318 6.39 17.35 -6.68
CA LEU A 318 6.75 16.61 -5.47
C LEU A 318 7.69 15.42 -5.75
N ILE A 319 7.73 14.92 -6.99
CA ILE A 319 8.54 13.75 -7.37
C ILE A 319 10.05 14.05 -7.23
N SER A 320 10.69 13.36 -6.29
CA SER A 320 12.14 13.45 -6.08
C SER A 320 12.93 12.90 -7.26
N SER A 321 14.06 13.53 -7.59
CA SER A 321 15.05 12.95 -8.52
C SER A 321 15.80 11.78 -7.88
N ARG A 322 16.36 10.89 -8.72
CA ARG A 322 17.21 9.79 -8.26
C ARG A 322 18.41 10.30 -7.48
N GLU A 323 18.99 11.41 -7.92
CA GLU A 323 20.16 12.02 -7.28
C GLU A 323 19.85 12.51 -5.87
N GLN A 324 18.73 13.23 -5.67
CA GLN A 324 18.27 13.67 -4.35
C GLN A 324 18.03 12.47 -3.42
N VAL A 325 17.42 11.42 -3.95
CA VAL A 325 17.14 10.20 -3.21
C VAL A 325 18.43 9.48 -2.81
N MET A 326 19.37 9.30 -3.74
CA MET A 326 20.68 8.69 -3.51
C MET A 326 21.51 9.50 -2.50
N GLU A 327 21.43 10.82 -2.54
CA GLU A 327 22.10 11.68 -1.55
C GLU A 327 21.56 11.43 -0.14
N LYS A 328 20.25 11.19 0.00
CA LYS A 328 19.62 10.93 1.30
C LYS A 328 19.90 9.52 1.82
N THR A 329 19.93 8.52 0.94
CA THR A 329 20.09 7.10 1.31
C THR A 329 21.56 6.73 1.58
N LYS A 330 21.90 6.43 2.84
CA LYS A 330 23.30 6.13 3.24
C LYS A 330 23.63 4.65 3.29
N VAL A 331 22.63 3.82 3.56
CA VAL A 331 22.77 2.38 3.73
C VAL A 331 21.90 1.69 2.70
N ALA A 332 22.36 0.55 2.18
CA ALA A 332 21.57 -0.38 1.38
C ALA A 332 21.67 -1.79 1.95
N PHE A 333 20.67 -2.63 1.67
CA PHE A 333 20.73 -4.06 1.97
C PHE A 333 20.79 -4.84 0.66
N GLN A 334 21.87 -5.59 0.42
CA GLN A 334 21.98 -6.47 -0.74
C GLN A 334 21.64 -7.90 -0.32
N TYR A 335 20.54 -8.43 -0.84
CA TYR A 335 20.14 -9.82 -0.59
C TYR A 335 20.98 -10.80 -1.42
N LYS A 336 20.94 -12.09 -1.04
CA LYS A 336 21.75 -13.14 -1.68
C LYS A 336 21.04 -13.76 -2.87
N PRO A 337 21.79 -14.31 -3.85
CA PRO A 337 21.21 -15.21 -4.83
C PRO A 337 20.70 -16.47 -4.12
N ALA A 338 19.62 -17.05 -4.63
CA ALA A 338 18.98 -18.23 -4.07
C ALA A 338 18.75 -19.28 -5.16
N LYS A 339 19.10 -20.53 -4.86
CA LYS A 339 18.82 -21.70 -5.71
C LYS A 339 17.59 -22.46 -5.25
N ASP A 340 17.20 -22.26 -4.00
CA ASP A 340 15.98 -22.79 -3.44
C ASP A 340 15.35 -21.82 -2.44
N ILE A 341 14.14 -22.14 -2.02
CA ILE A 341 13.36 -21.33 -1.09
C ILE A 341 14.04 -21.18 0.28
N ASN A 342 14.80 -22.18 0.77
CA ASN A 342 15.49 -22.07 2.05
C ASN A 342 16.64 -21.06 1.97
N GLU A 343 17.40 -21.07 0.86
CA GLU A 343 18.44 -20.06 0.61
C GLU A 343 17.82 -18.64 0.50
N PHE A 344 16.62 -18.52 -0.09
CA PHE A 344 15.90 -17.24 -0.13
C PHE A 344 15.54 -16.74 1.28
N HIS A 345 15.07 -17.63 2.15
CA HIS A 345 14.73 -17.33 3.54
C HIS A 345 15.92 -16.85 4.39
N GLU A 346 17.18 -17.16 4.02
CA GLU A 346 18.33 -16.55 4.67
C GLU A 346 18.32 -15.02 4.57
N SER A 347 17.85 -14.48 3.43
CA SER A 347 17.68 -13.04 3.27
C SER A 347 16.49 -12.54 4.08
N LEU A 348 15.38 -13.29 4.09
CA LEU A 348 14.14 -12.94 4.77
C LEU A 348 14.28 -12.83 6.29
N ARG A 349 15.17 -13.62 6.92
CA ARG A 349 15.49 -13.48 8.34
C ARG A 349 15.71 -12.04 8.77
N ASP A 350 16.39 -11.25 7.96
CA ASP A 350 16.69 -9.86 8.30
C ASP A 350 15.60 -8.89 7.82
N ILE A 351 14.95 -9.14 6.69
CA ILE A 351 14.09 -8.15 6.02
C ILE A 351 12.59 -8.44 6.11
N ASP A 352 12.16 -9.69 6.29
CA ASP A 352 10.75 -10.05 6.37
C ASP A 352 10.34 -10.35 7.81
N TRP A 353 9.65 -9.39 8.43
CA TRP A 353 9.15 -9.54 9.79
C TRP A 353 7.79 -10.26 9.84
N ILE A 354 7.14 -10.45 8.68
CA ILE A 354 5.86 -11.15 8.51
C ILE A 354 6.12 -12.65 8.36
N GLY A 355 6.88 -13.06 7.34
CA GLY A 355 7.23 -14.46 7.11
C GLY A 355 8.34 -14.97 8.04
N ASP A 356 9.20 -14.07 8.55
CA ASP A 356 10.44 -14.44 9.25
C ASP A 356 10.69 -13.57 10.52
N GLU A 357 11.94 -13.47 10.98
CA GLU A 357 12.35 -12.66 12.14
C GLU A 357 12.29 -11.14 11.84
N GLY A 358 12.74 -10.71 10.67
CA GLY A 358 12.77 -9.32 10.20
C GLY A 358 13.67 -8.39 11.02
N LEU A 359 14.84 -8.88 11.48
CA LEU A 359 15.72 -8.15 12.42
C LEU A 359 16.12 -6.75 11.92
N PHE A 360 16.53 -6.65 10.65
CA PHE A 360 16.92 -5.40 10.02
C PHE A 360 15.73 -4.46 9.82
N CYS A 361 14.60 -4.97 9.29
CA CYS A 361 13.41 -4.15 9.09
C CYS A 361 12.82 -3.60 10.40
N ARG A 362 12.86 -4.37 11.48
CA ARG A 362 12.47 -3.89 12.83
C ARG A 362 13.37 -2.73 13.28
N ALA A 363 14.69 -2.86 13.11
CA ALA A 363 15.65 -1.80 13.44
C ALA A 363 15.51 -0.57 12.55
N ALA A 364 15.24 -0.76 11.26
CA ALA A 364 15.11 0.31 10.29
C ALA A 364 13.82 1.13 10.50
N TYR A 365 12.69 0.45 10.71
CA TYR A 365 11.36 1.05 10.55
C TYR A 365 10.49 1.06 11.82
N GLY A 366 10.88 0.40 12.92
CA GLY A 366 10.18 0.49 14.20
C GLY A 366 8.80 -0.19 14.22
N LEU A 367 8.69 -1.39 13.67
CA LEU A 367 7.43 -2.12 13.43
C LEU A 367 6.66 -2.45 14.72
N TRP A 368 5.32 -2.44 14.67
CA TRP A 368 4.44 -2.57 15.85
C TRP A 368 4.15 -4.02 16.25
N GLU A 369 3.04 -4.61 15.80
CA GLU A 369 2.69 -6.02 16.10
C GLU A 369 2.53 -6.83 14.81
N LYS A 370 3.24 -7.96 14.78
CA LYS A 370 3.29 -8.90 13.65
C LYS A 370 1.91 -9.33 13.21
N TYR A 371 1.61 -9.17 11.91
CA TYR A 371 0.32 -9.42 11.26
C TYR A 371 -0.87 -8.57 11.73
N LEU A 372 -0.75 -7.75 12.79
CA LEU A 372 -1.83 -6.91 13.27
C LEU A 372 -1.85 -5.56 12.54
N GLN A 373 -0.70 -4.94 12.38
CA GLN A 373 -0.53 -3.76 11.53
C GLN A 373 0.39 -4.12 10.39
N HIS A 374 0.04 -3.66 9.20
CA HIS A 374 0.85 -3.84 8.01
C HIS A 374 1.30 -2.41 7.71
N GLU A 375 2.51 -2.03 8.11
CA GLU A 375 2.94 -0.64 8.05
C GLU A 375 3.07 -0.18 6.59
N LEU A 376 2.31 0.85 6.23
CA LEU A 376 2.50 1.61 5.01
C LEU A 376 3.61 2.64 5.24
N ILE A 377 3.60 3.28 6.41
CA ILE A 377 4.52 4.36 6.77
C ILE A 377 5.45 3.89 7.90
N PRO A 378 6.78 4.08 7.78
CA PRO A 378 7.69 3.71 8.86
C PRO A 378 7.40 4.46 10.17
N ASN A 379 7.22 3.71 11.27
CA ASN A 379 7.17 4.27 12.64
C ASN A 379 8.49 4.95 13.03
N ARG A 380 9.59 4.55 12.38
CA ARG A 380 10.92 5.19 12.48
C ARG A 380 11.35 5.70 11.12
N SER A 381 11.22 7.01 10.92
CA SER A 381 11.55 7.70 9.67
C SER A 381 13.00 8.21 9.58
N LYS A 382 13.72 8.28 10.70
CA LYS A 382 15.11 8.78 10.77
C LYS A 382 16.06 8.09 9.79
N ASN A 383 15.85 6.80 9.53
CA ASN A 383 16.69 6.02 8.63
C ASN A 383 16.34 6.19 7.15
N PHE A 384 15.29 6.97 6.85
CA PHE A 384 14.64 7.01 5.55
C PHE A 384 14.25 5.59 5.07
N PHE A 385 13.97 5.41 3.78
CA PHE A 385 13.81 4.08 3.19
C PHE A 385 15.18 3.51 2.82
N ILE A 386 15.37 2.21 3.07
CA ILE A 386 16.62 1.51 2.76
C ILE A 386 16.36 0.53 1.61
N PRO A 387 17.06 0.66 0.47
CA PRO A 387 16.77 -0.14 -0.72
C PRO A 387 17.24 -1.59 -0.52
N LEU A 388 16.42 -2.52 -1.02
CA LEU A 388 16.78 -3.94 -1.12
C LEU A 388 17.35 -4.17 -2.53
N LEU A 389 18.66 -4.35 -2.60
CA LEU A 389 19.41 -4.42 -3.85
C LEU A 389 19.56 -5.87 -4.34
N PRO A 390 19.27 -6.15 -5.62
CA PRO A 390 19.53 -7.47 -6.22
C PRO A 390 21.00 -7.89 -6.14
N PRO A 391 21.30 -9.20 -6.09
CA PRO A 391 22.65 -9.75 -6.22
C PRO A 391 23.42 -9.22 -7.43
N LYS A 392 22.74 -9.04 -8.56
CA LYS A 392 23.30 -8.50 -9.81
C LYS A 392 23.48 -6.98 -9.84
N THR A 393 23.25 -6.29 -8.72
CA THR A 393 23.43 -4.83 -8.65
C THR A 393 24.84 -4.44 -9.10
N PRO A 394 24.98 -3.52 -10.09
CA PRO A 394 26.28 -3.12 -10.59
C PRO A 394 27.16 -2.55 -9.48
N LYS A 395 28.46 -2.87 -9.50
CA LYS A 395 29.42 -2.37 -8.50
C LYS A 395 29.39 -0.85 -8.34
N LYS A 396 29.27 -0.12 -9.46
CA LYS A 396 29.16 1.34 -9.45
C LYS A 396 27.98 1.83 -8.59
N ALA A 397 26.84 1.13 -8.63
CA ALA A 397 25.68 1.45 -7.80
C ALA A 397 25.97 1.16 -6.31
N LEU A 398 26.61 0.02 -6.00
CA LEU A 398 27.00 -0.34 -4.64
C LEU A 398 27.97 0.69 -4.01
N ASP A 399 28.92 1.19 -4.80
CA ASP A 399 29.95 2.13 -4.36
C ASP A 399 29.38 3.51 -3.95
N HIS A 400 28.11 3.81 -4.26
CA HIS A 400 27.44 5.04 -3.81
C HIS A 400 26.99 5.00 -2.34
N PHE A 401 26.80 3.83 -1.76
CA PHE A 401 26.35 3.70 -0.37
C PHE A 401 27.52 3.77 0.59
N ALA A 402 27.34 4.47 1.71
CA ALA A 402 28.32 4.47 2.78
C ALA A 402 28.47 3.08 3.41
N ARG A 403 27.40 2.28 3.37
CA ARG A 403 27.38 0.89 3.83
C ARG A 403 26.42 0.05 3.00
N VAL A 404 26.90 -1.08 2.51
CA VAL A 404 26.05 -2.18 2.01
C VAL A 404 26.04 -3.28 3.06
N VAL A 405 24.85 -3.60 3.55
CA VAL A 405 24.55 -4.67 4.50
C VAL A 405 24.17 -5.92 3.71
N THR A 406 24.54 -7.09 4.21
CA THR A 406 24.15 -8.39 3.64
C THR A 406 23.47 -9.25 4.72
N PRO A 407 22.74 -10.31 4.34
CA PRO A 407 22.08 -11.17 5.30
C PRO A 407 23.04 -11.74 6.35
N GLY A 408 22.67 -11.62 7.63
CA GLY A 408 23.45 -12.05 8.78
C GLY A 408 24.54 -11.06 9.21
N THR A 409 24.54 -9.82 8.72
CA THR A 409 25.50 -8.79 9.18
C THR A 409 25.40 -8.54 10.68
N CYS A 410 24.18 -8.54 11.22
CA CYS A 410 23.92 -8.48 12.66
C CYS A 410 23.01 -9.65 13.08
N ASN A 411 23.13 -10.04 14.35
CA ASN A 411 22.38 -11.17 14.91
C ASN A 411 21.20 -10.73 15.80
N SER A 412 20.96 -9.42 15.93
CA SER A 412 19.84 -8.87 16.69
C SER A 412 19.36 -7.54 16.10
N VAL A 413 18.19 -7.10 16.54
CA VAL A 413 17.63 -5.79 16.19
C VAL A 413 18.55 -4.67 16.69
N GLU A 414 19.01 -4.75 17.94
CA GLU A 414 19.86 -3.73 18.58
C GLU A 414 21.18 -3.56 17.83
N GLY A 415 21.80 -4.66 17.37
CA GLY A 415 23.01 -4.58 16.56
C GLY A 415 22.78 -3.84 15.23
N TYR A 416 21.62 -4.03 14.61
CA TYR A 416 21.26 -3.26 13.41
C TYR A 416 20.94 -1.79 13.74
N GLU A 417 20.31 -1.49 14.88
CA GLU A 417 20.07 -0.11 15.33
C GLU A 417 21.38 0.65 15.54
N GLU A 418 22.36 0.02 16.20
CA GLU A 418 23.70 0.58 16.40
C GLU A 418 24.42 0.83 15.07
N LEU A 419 24.28 -0.08 14.10
CA LEU A 419 24.84 0.08 12.76
C LEU A 419 24.19 1.27 12.03
N LEU A 420 22.86 1.34 12.01
CA LEU A 420 22.13 2.40 11.32
C LEU A 420 22.41 3.77 11.93
N ALA A 421 22.52 3.87 13.26
CA ALA A 421 22.83 5.11 13.97
C ALA A 421 24.18 5.73 13.60
N GLN A 422 25.14 4.93 13.10
CA GLN A 422 26.43 5.43 12.60
C GLN A 422 26.29 6.23 11.31
N HIS A 423 25.28 5.91 10.49
CA HIS A 423 25.05 6.47 9.17
C HIS A 423 23.94 7.52 9.15
N PHE A 424 22.89 7.33 9.94
CA PHE A 424 21.74 8.24 10.05
C PHE A 424 21.80 8.99 11.39
N LYS A 425 22.54 10.10 11.41
CA LYS A 425 22.84 10.85 12.66
C LYS A 425 21.71 11.77 13.09
N GLN A 426 21.12 12.51 12.14
CA GLN A 426 20.10 13.52 12.38
C GLN A 426 18.76 13.07 11.78
N ALA A 427 17.67 13.35 12.50
CA ALA A 427 16.32 13.25 11.96
C ALA A 427 15.95 14.56 11.24
N ASP A 428 14.96 14.51 10.37
CA ASP A 428 14.49 15.68 9.61
C ASP A 428 13.60 16.64 10.44
N GLY A 429 13.18 16.20 11.62
CA GLY A 429 12.40 16.97 12.60
C GLY A 429 12.32 16.21 13.93
N ASP A 430 11.59 16.79 14.88
CA ASP A 430 11.38 16.19 16.20
C ASP A 430 9.92 15.77 16.36
N GLY A 431 9.66 14.79 17.22
CA GLY A 431 8.32 14.29 17.52
C GLY A 431 8.20 12.78 17.33
N THR A 432 6.96 12.30 17.35
CA THR A 432 6.62 10.87 17.22
C THR A 432 6.02 10.51 15.88
N ALA A 433 5.70 11.50 15.03
CA ALA A 433 5.24 11.28 13.67
C ALA A 433 6.38 10.84 12.73
N SER A 434 6.03 10.29 11.58
CA SER A 434 7.00 10.09 10.50
C SER A 434 7.29 11.42 9.80
N ILE A 435 8.55 11.88 9.87
CA ILE A 435 9.00 13.16 9.30
C ILE A 435 10.11 12.88 8.30
N MET A 436 9.88 13.25 7.04
CA MET A 436 10.85 13.06 5.96
C MET A 436 10.97 14.32 5.11
N THR A 437 12.19 14.86 4.98
CA THR A 437 12.45 16.06 4.18
C THR A 437 13.24 15.74 2.91
N ILE A 438 12.65 15.96 1.74
CA ILE A 438 13.30 15.71 0.44
C ILE A 438 12.68 16.62 -0.62
N ASN A 439 13.45 16.92 -1.68
CA ASN A 439 12.96 17.68 -2.82
C ASN A 439 12.31 19.03 -2.46
N GLY A 440 12.87 19.74 -1.46
CA GLY A 440 12.34 21.02 -1.01
C GLY A 440 11.01 20.95 -0.25
N HIS A 441 10.61 19.76 0.21
CA HIS A 441 9.38 19.55 0.98
C HIS A 441 9.66 18.72 2.23
N THR A 442 8.83 18.90 3.25
CA THR A 442 8.78 18.05 4.44
C THR A 442 7.44 17.35 4.52
N TYR A 443 7.48 16.03 4.59
CA TYR A 443 6.33 15.15 4.72
C TYR A 443 6.19 14.81 6.21
N VAL A 444 5.00 15.02 6.77
CA VAL A 444 4.66 14.63 8.13
C VAL A 444 3.45 13.71 8.07
N MET A 445 3.63 12.46 8.47
CA MET A 445 2.62 11.41 8.31
C MET A 445 2.40 10.67 9.61
N GLN A 446 1.14 10.38 9.93
CA GLN A 446 0.79 9.48 11.02
C GLN A 446 1.11 8.02 10.62
N THR A 447 1.63 7.23 11.55
CA THR A 447 2.23 5.92 11.24
C THR A 447 1.38 4.71 11.63
N HIS A 448 0.15 4.91 12.12
CA HIS A 448 -0.79 3.83 12.45
C HIS A 448 -2.06 3.90 11.59
N GLU A 449 -2.05 3.16 10.50
CA GLU A 449 -3.03 3.20 9.40
C GLU A 449 -4.41 2.64 9.76
N ASN A 450 -4.56 2.09 10.97
CA ASN A 450 -5.84 1.63 11.51
C ASN A 450 -5.97 1.93 13.01
N LEU A 451 -5.37 3.01 13.53
CA LEU A 451 -5.52 3.40 14.94
C LEU A 451 -5.69 4.90 15.09
N TYR A 452 -6.50 5.29 16.07
CA TYR A 452 -6.39 6.63 16.63
C TYR A 452 -5.16 6.72 17.53
N GLU A 453 -4.19 7.50 17.07
CA GLU A 453 -3.02 7.86 17.85
C GLU A 453 -2.56 9.24 17.43
N ARG A 454 -2.57 10.16 18.40
CA ARG A 454 -2.04 11.50 18.22
C ARG A 454 -0.53 11.47 18.33
N GLN A 455 0.13 11.74 17.22
CA GLN A 455 1.58 11.86 17.14
C GLN A 455 1.99 13.32 17.00
N THR A 456 3.12 13.68 17.59
CA THR A 456 3.63 15.06 17.59
C THR A 456 4.63 15.27 16.46
N TYR A 457 4.74 16.50 15.97
CA TYR A 457 5.81 16.92 15.07
C TYR A 457 6.28 18.34 15.41
N ALA A 458 7.55 18.59 15.12
CA ALA A 458 8.18 19.89 15.18
C ALA A 458 9.20 20.03 14.04
N ILE A 459 8.98 21.01 13.16
CA ILE A 459 9.72 21.21 11.91
C ILE A 459 9.97 22.70 11.65
N ASP A 460 10.95 23.00 10.81
CA ASP A 460 11.21 24.38 10.37
C ASP A 460 10.55 24.64 9.01
N VAL A 461 9.68 25.66 8.95
CA VAL A 461 8.94 26.04 7.75
C VAL A 461 9.21 27.49 7.37
N PRO A 462 8.99 27.92 6.11
CA PRO A 462 9.13 29.32 5.74
C PRO A 462 8.18 30.21 6.54
N LYS A 463 8.68 31.37 6.98
CA LYS A 463 7.98 32.32 7.84
C LYS A 463 6.71 32.85 7.16
N ALA A 464 5.55 32.66 7.79
CA ALA A 464 4.27 33.08 7.24
C ALA A 464 4.05 34.61 7.23
N VAL A 465 3.29 35.07 6.24
CA VAL A 465 2.79 36.45 6.15
C VAL A 465 1.67 36.63 7.17
N ARG A 466 1.76 37.68 8.00
CA ARG A 466 0.80 38.02 9.06
C ARG A 466 0.48 39.52 9.03
N GLU A 467 -0.51 39.95 9.81
CA GLU A 467 -0.95 41.33 9.90
C GLU A 467 -1.42 41.91 8.56
N ILE A 468 -2.14 41.07 7.78
CA ILE A 468 -2.73 41.48 6.51
C ILE A 468 -3.77 42.58 6.78
N SER A 469 -3.60 43.70 6.10
CA SER A 469 -4.54 44.82 6.07
C SER A 469 -5.25 44.86 4.73
N ALA A 470 -6.58 44.97 4.77
CA ALA A 470 -7.41 44.91 3.57
C ALA A 470 -8.43 46.05 3.52
N LYS A 471 -8.54 46.72 2.37
CA LYS A 471 -9.46 47.85 2.17
C LYS A 471 -10.12 47.80 0.79
N THR A 472 -11.45 47.90 0.76
CA THR A 472 -12.20 48.05 -0.50
C THR A 472 -12.08 49.48 -1.04
N GLY A 473 -11.92 49.60 -2.36
CA GLY A 473 -11.85 50.88 -3.06
C GLY A 473 -12.43 50.80 -4.48
N PRO A 474 -12.44 51.92 -5.23
CA PRO A 474 -13.07 51.98 -6.55
C PRO A 474 -12.48 50.99 -7.58
N LYS A 475 -11.21 50.61 -7.41
CA LYS A 475 -10.47 49.71 -8.30
C LYS A 475 -10.54 48.24 -7.89
N GLY A 476 -10.99 47.94 -6.67
CA GLY A 476 -11.00 46.58 -6.13
C GLY A 476 -10.63 46.51 -4.65
N LEU A 477 -9.99 45.42 -4.22
CA LEU A 477 -9.55 45.18 -2.84
C LEU A 477 -8.04 45.39 -2.77
N ASP A 478 -7.62 46.35 -1.94
CA ASP A 478 -6.21 46.64 -1.67
C ASP A 478 -5.75 45.81 -0.46
N LEU A 479 -4.80 44.91 -0.68
CA LEU A 479 -4.17 44.08 0.33
C LEU A 479 -2.76 44.59 0.60
N SER A 480 -2.38 44.69 1.88
CA SER A 480 -1.03 45.08 2.31
C SER A 480 -0.62 44.32 3.57
N TRP A 481 0.68 44.12 3.78
CA TRP A 481 1.22 43.40 4.93
C TRP A 481 2.63 43.93 5.26
N PRO A 482 3.21 43.60 6.43
CA PRO A 482 4.63 43.84 6.70
C PRO A 482 5.52 42.97 5.80
N ALA A 483 6.67 43.49 5.38
CA ALA A 483 7.63 42.70 4.63
C ALA A 483 8.16 41.53 5.48
N VAL A 484 8.17 40.33 4.92
CA VAL A 484 8.81 39.16 5.52
C VAL A 484 10.28 39.17 5.15
N ASP A 485 11.16 39.01 6.15
CA ASP A 485 12.62 38.96 5.94
C ASP A 485 12.98 37.91 4.88
N GLY A 486 13.90 38.25 3.98
CA GLY A 486 14.36 37.33 2.93
C GLY A 486 13.32 36.98 1.86
N ALA A 487 12.10 37.55 1.91
CA ALA A 487 11.08 37.26 0.91
C ALA A 487 11.46 37.82 -0.46
N THR A 488 11.52 36.92 -1.46
CA THR A 488 11.77 37.29 -2.86
C THR A 488 10.49 37.61 -3.62
N GLU A 489 9.38 37.06 -3.15
CA GLU A 489 8.07 37.11 -3.80
C GLU A 489 6.95 36.82 -2.79
N TYR A 490 5.77 37.40 -3.02
CA TYR A 490 4.53 37.07 -2.35
C TYR A 490 3.53 36.51 -3.36
N ARG A 491 2.82 35.46 -2.96
CA ARG A 491 1.76 34.84 -3.76
C ARG A 491 0.42 35.10 -3.10
N VAL A 492 -0.50 35.65 -3.89
CA VAL A 492 -1.86 35.96 -3.45
C VAL A 492 -2.80 34.93 -4.03
N TYR A 493 -3.55 34.29 -3.15
CA TYR A 493 -4.48 33.23 -3.50
C TYR A 493 -5.91 33.65 -3.21
N ARG A 494 -6.82 33.17 -4.05
CA ARG A 494 -8.24 33.06 -3.70
C ARG A 494 -8.45 31.73 -2.97
N VAL A 495 -9.12 31.77 -1.83
CA VAL A 495 -9.48 30.57 -1.06
C VAL A 495 -10.78 29.99 -1.64
N GLU A 496 -10.80 28.68 -1.82
CA GLU A 496 -11.95 27.93 -2.33
C GLU A 496 -12.58 27.10 -1.22
N GLY A 497 -13.92 27.16 -1.09
CA GLY A 497 -14.65 26.43 -0.05
C GLY A 497 -14.49 27.03 1.36
N ALA A 498 -14.82 26.22 2.38
CA ALA A 498 -14.61 26.60 3.77
C ALA A 498 -13.15 26.38 4.17
N ALA A 499 -12.54 27.34 4.87
CA ALA A 499 -11.17 27.22 5.35
C ALA A 499 -11.09 26.15 6.46
N HIS A 500 -10.40 25.04 6.19
CA HIS A 500 -10.12 23.99 7.18
C HIS A 500 -8.61 23.88 7.39
N GLY A 501 -8.09 24.63 8.36
CA GLY A 501 -6.66 24.63 8.70
C GLY A 501 -5.75 25.29 7.64
N ALA A 502 -4.49 25.52 8.01
CA ALA A 502 -3.51 26.12 7.09
C ALA A 502 -2.93 25.08 6.13
N VAL A 503 -2.86 23.83 6.58
CA VAL A 503 -2.42 22.67 5.78
C VAL A 503 -3.63 22.08 5.06
N GLY A 504 -3.56 21.97 3.73
CA GLY A 504 -4.68 21.46 2.92
C GLY A 504 -5.72 22.51 2.53
N LEU A 505 -5.46 23.80 2.78
CA LEU A 505 -6.33 24.89 2.33
C LEU A 505 -6.43 24.90 0.79
N SER A 506 -7.63 24.61 0.25
CA SER A 506 -7.88 24.73 -1.18
C SER A 506 -7.79 26.19 -1.62
N LYS A 507 -6.90 26.46 -2.57
CA LYS A 507 -6.56 27.82 -2.97
C LYS A 507 -6.10 27.88 -4.42
N HIS A 508 -6.49 28.95 -5.11
CA HIS A 508 -6.11 29.22 -6.49
C HIS A 508 -5.25 30.48 -6.57
N LEU A 509 -4.09 30.40 -7.25
CA LEU A 509 -3.17 31.53 -7.39
C LEU A 509 -3.80 32.59 -8.30
N ILE A 510 -4.03 33.79 -7.78
CA ILE A 510 -4.59 34.90 -8.57
C ILE A 510 -3.56 35.95 -8.94
N GLY A 511 -2.39 35.93 -8.30
CA GLY A 511 -1.32 36.84 -8.66
C GLY A 511 -0.10 36.75 -7.77
N VAL A 512 0.93 37.47 -8.22
CA VAL A 512 2.27 37.47 -7.64
C VAL A 512 2.69 38.93 -7.43
N SER A 513 3.34 39.22 -6.30
CA SER A 513 3.86 40.56 -5.98
C SER A 513 5.30 40.50 -5.47
N LYS A 514 6.13 41.45 -5.89
CA LYS A 514 7.48 41.66 -5.32
C LYS A 514 7.50 42.65 -4.16
N SER A 515 6.38 43.29 -3.90
CA SER A 515 6.18 44.26 -2.83
C SER A 515 5.16 43.69 -1.84
N PRO A 516 5.14 44.14 -0.57
CA PRO A 516 4.22 43.61 0.43
C PRO A 516 2.81 44.24 0.31
N SER A 517 2.30 44.27 -0.92
CA SER A 517 1.00 44.79 -1.29
C SER A 517 0.51 44.18 -2.60
N PHE A 518 -0.81 44.02 -2.76
CA PHE A 518 -1.42 43.52 -3.99
C PHE A 518 -2.85 44.07 -4.16
N MET A 519 -3.21 44.41 -5.39
CA MET A 519 -4.56 44.89 -5.73
C MET A 519 -5.34 43.80 -6.43
N VAL A 520 -6.36 43.26 -5.77
CA VAL A 520 -7.32 42.34 -6.40
C VAL A 520 -8.31 43.17 -7.21
N ALA A 521 -8.38 42.93 -8.52
CA ALA A 521 -9.27 43.66 -9.42
C ALA A 521 -10.75 43.49 -9.04
N LYS A 522 -11.55 44.53 -9.27
CA LYS A 522 -12.98 44.56 -8.94
C LYS A 522 -13.77 43.39 -9.55
N ASP A 523 -13.41 42.94 -10.75
CA ASP A 523 -14.07 41.84 -11.44
C ASP A 523 -13.83 40.48 -10.73
N GLY A 524 -12.82 40.40 -9.85
CA GLY A 524 -12.55 39.25 -8.99
C GLY A 524 -13.23 39.31 -7.61
N LEU A 525 -14.00 40.36 -7.32
CA LEU A 525 -14.68 40.54 -6.03
C LEU A 525 -16.14 40.08 -6.12
N THR A 526 -16.42 38.88 -5.62
CA THR A 526 -17.78 38.40 -5.37
C THR A 526 -18.07 38.43 -3.87
N ALA A 527 -19.33 38.67 -3.48
CA ALA A 527 -19.74 38.50 -2.09
C ALA A 527 -19.39 37.08 -1.60
N GLY A 528 -18.80 36.96 -0.42
CA GLY A 528 -18.30 35.69 0.12
C GLY A 528 -16.90 35.28 -0.38
N ALA A 529 -16.24 36.08 -1.22
CA ALA A 529 -14.86 35.79 -1.63
C ALA A 529 -13.90 35.89 -0.45
N SER A 530 -12.91 35.00 -0.42
CA SER A 530 -11.85 34.96 0.58
C SER A 530 -10.48 34.88 -0.09
N PHE A 531 -9.47 35.54 0.49
CA PHE A 531 -8.12 35.64 -0.03
C PHE A 531 -7.09 35.37 1.06
N THR A 532 -5.91 34.88 0.66
CA THR A 532 -4.77 34.71 1.57
C THR A 532 -3.46 35.02 0.85
N VAL A 533 -2.40 35.24 1.62
CA VAL A 533 -1.07 35.59 1.11
C VAL A 533 -0.03 34.67 1.72
N THR A 534 0.92 34.24 0.89
CA THR A 534 2.12 33.50 1.33
C THR A 534 3.37 34.20 0.82
N ALA A 535 4.53 33.88 1.40
CA ALA A 535 5.83 34.38 0.97
C ALA A 535 6.70 33.25 0.43
N ILE A 536 7.45 33.51 -0.63
CA ILE A 536 8.63 32.74 -1.02
C ILE A 536 9.81 33.34 -0.28
N THR A 537 10.35 32.63 0.72
CA THR A 537 11.37 33.14 1.63
C THR A 537 12.30 32.05 2.16
N ASP A 538 13.54 32.43 2.46
CA ASP A 538 14.50 31.60 3.20
C ASP A 538 14.36 31.73 4.73
N ALA A 539 13.70 32.79 5.22
CA ALA A 539 13.44 32.98 6.63
C ALA A 539 12.54 31.86 7.16
N LYS A 540 12.96 31.24 8.26
CA LYS A 540 12.27 30.11 8.88
C LYS A 540 11.60 30.48 10.18
N GLU A 541 10.53 29.76 10.49
CA GLU A 541 9.93 29.70 11.81
C GLU A 541 9.72 28.24 12.21
N ARG A 542 9.83 27.98 13.52
CA ARG A 542 9.54 26.66 14.08
C ARG A 542 8.04 26.46 14.11
N ARG A 543 7.57 25.35 13.55
CA ARG A 543 6.17 24.92 13.64
C ARG A 543 6.09 23.63 14.42
N GLU A 544 5.20 23.61 15.39
CA GLU A 544 4.86 22.45 16.20
C GLU A 544 3.38 22.11 16.00
N GLY A 545 3.05 20.83 16.01
CA GLY A 545 1.68 20.38 15.85
C GLY A 545 1.54 18.88 16.06
N THR A 546 0.38 18.36 15.67
CA THR A 546 0.08 16.94 15.76
C THR A 546 -0.53 16.42 14.48
N VAL A 547 -0.32 15.14 14.22
CA VAL A 547 -1.04 14.32 13.24
C VAL A 547 -1.78 13.22 14.01
N ASN A 548 -2.96 12.84 13.53
CA ASN A 548 -3.72 11.70 14.03
C ASN A 548 -4.15 10.82 12.84
N TYR A 549 -4.97 9.80 13.06
CA TYR A 549 -5.42 8.82 12.08
C TYR A 549 -5.73 9.44 10.70
N LEU A 550 -4.96 9.04 9.68
CA LEU A 550 -5.05 9.47 8.27
C LEU A 550 -4.59 10.91 7.96
N ASP A 551 -3.87 11.56 8.87
CA ASP A 551 -3.25 12.87 8.59
C ASP A 551 -1.92 12.69 7.86
N TYR A 552 -1.86 13.19 6.62
CA TYR A 552 -0.68 13.14 5.74
C TYR A 552 -0.37 14.53 5.17
N PHE A 553 0.50 15.26 5.85
CA PHE A 553 0.82 16.65 5.56
C PHE A 553 2.09 16.79 4.70
N VAL A 554 2.07 17.79 3.82
CA VAL A 554 3.21 18.19 2.98
C VAL A 554 3.47 19.68 3.20
N PHE A 555 4.68 20.03 3.60
CA PHE A 555 5.11 21.41 3.84
C PHE A 555 6.17 21.82 2.83
N SER A 556 5.97 22.94 2.15
CA SER A 556 7.02 23.52 1.30
C SER A 556 8.16 24.09 2.16
N LEU A 557 9.40 23.92 1.71
CA LEU A 557 10.58 24.57 2.29
C LEU A 557 10.92 25.90 1.62
N SER A 558 10.12 26.37 0.66
CA SER A 558 10.32 27.66 -0.01
C SER A 558 9.13 28.60 0.13
N GLU A 559 7.91 28.07 0.08
CA GLU A 559 6.67 28.85 0.25
C GLU A 559 6.12 28.70 1.67
N SER A 560 5.80 29.82 2.30
CA SER A 560 5.20 29.82 3.63
C SER A 560 3.77 29.26 3.61
N LEU A 561 3.33 28.74 4.76
CA LEU A 561 1.90 28.50 4.95
C LEU A 561 1.13 29.82 4.97
N PRO A 562 -0.16 29.81 4.59
CA PRO A 562 -1.04 30.93 4.88
C PRO A 562 -1.29 31.01 6.39
N ALA A 563 -1.27 32.22 6.96
CA ALA A 563 -1.58 32.43 8.38
C ALA A 563 -2.91 33.16 8.62
N GLU A 564 -3.38 33.93 7.66
CA GLU A 564 -4.58 34.77 7.77
C GLU A 564 -5.40 34.71 6.49
N VAL A 565 -6.72 34.84 6.62
CA VAL A 565 -7.68 34.95 5.51
C VAL A 565 -8.38 36.29 5.58
N VAL A 566 -8.47 36.94 4.42
CA VAL A 566 -9.24 38.15 4.18
C VAL A 566 -10.56 37.75 3.54
N SER A 567 -11.69 37.96 4.21
CA SER A 567 -13.03 37.63 3.71
C SER A 567 -13.87 38.87 3.45
N ILE A 568 -14.66 38.82 2.38
CA ILE A 568 -15.64 39.86 2.02
C ILE A 568 -17.04 39.36 2.38
N ALA A 569 -17.67 39.99 3.36
CA ALA A 569 -19.04 39.67 3.75
C ALA A 569 -20.05 40.09 2.67
N SER A 570 -21.29 39.61 2.82
CA SER A 570 -22.39 39.88 1.89
C SER A 570 -22.77 41.37 1.80
N ASP A 571 -22.52 42.14 2.86
CA ASP A 571 -22.70 43.60 2.90
C ASP A 571 -21.49 44.38 2.36
N GLY A 572 -20.44 43.68 1.91
CA GLY A 572 -19.20 44.27 1.40
C GLY A 572 -18.19 44.65 2.48
N ALA A 573 -18.46 44.38 3.77
CA ALA A 573 -17.49 44.56 4.83
C ALA A 573 -16.33 43.56 4.67
N VAL A 574 -15.12 44.01 5.02
CA VAL A 574 -13.90 43.20 4.91
C VAL A 574 -13.44 42.81 6.30
N PHE A 575 -13.15 41.53 6.47
CA PHE A 575 -12.66 40.96 7.72
C PHE A 575 -11.34 40.25 7.47
N VAL A 576 -10.41 40.38 8.40
CA VAL A 576 -9.18 39.59 8.41
C VAL A 576 -9.21 38.74 9.68
N ALA A 577 -8.99 37.44 9.52
CA ALA A 577 -8.97 36.50 10.63
C ALA A 577 -7.78 35.55 10.49
N PRO A 578 -7.18 35.13 11.63
CA PRO A 578 -6.19 34.06 11.60
C PRO A 578 -6.82 32.75 11.11
N ILE A 579 -6.04 31.97 10.38
CA ILE A 579 -6.40 30.59 10.08
C ILE A 579 -6.18 29.77 11.34
N VAL A 580 -7.27 29.17 11.82
CA VAL A 580 -7.25 28.31 13.00
C VAL A 580 -7.30 26.86 12.51
N GLU A 581 -6.38 26.03 13.01
CA GLU A 581 -6.44 24.60 12.78
C GLU A 581 -7.72 24.03 13.44
N PRO A 582 -8.48 23.18 12.76
CA PRO A 582 -9.67 22.59 13.36
C PRO A 582 -9.29 21.78 14.60
N GLU A 583 -10.14 21.81 15.63
CA GLU A 583 -9.95 20.97 16.81
C GLU A 583 -10.01 19.49 16.39
N ASP A 584 -8.97 18.74 16.73
CA ASP A 584 -8.94 17.29 16.52
C ASP A 584 -9.80 16.59 17.57
N THR A 585 -11.03 16.27 17.19
CA THR A 585 -12.02 15.57 18.03
C THR A 585 -11.81 14.05 18.09
N ARG A 586 -10.87 13.50 17.31
CA ARG A 586 -10.53 12.08 17.34
C ARG A 586 -9.83 11.73 18.66
N PRO A 587 -9.93 10.48 19.14
CA PRO A 587 -9.18 10.03 20.31
C PRO A 587 -7.68 10.28 20.17
N ALA A 588 -7.01 10.68 21.25
CA ALA A 588 -5.56 10.87 21.25
C ALA A 588 -4.79 9.54 21.31
N SER A 589 -5.44 8.46 21.74
CA SER A 589 -4.90 7.11 21.82
C SER A 589 -6.04 6.10 21.83
N GLN A 590 -5.78 4.87 21.39
CA GLN A 590 -6.75 3.79 21.36
C GLN A 590 -6.19 2.50 21.98
N ILE A 591 -6.96 1.87 22.87
CA ILE A 591 -6.62 0.55 23.41
C ILE A 591 -7.29 -0.51 22.55
N VAL A 592 -6.49 -1.34 21.88
CA VAL A 592 -6.99 -2.43 21.04
C VAL A 592 -7.12 -3.75 21.79
N TYR A 593 -6.31 -3.98 22.82
CA TYR A 593 -6.33 -5.16 23.66
C TYR A 593 -5.60 -4.91 25.00
N PRO A 594 -6.09 -5.41 26.15
CA PRO A 594 -7.41 -6.03 26.34
C PRO A 594 -8.53 -4.99 26.47
N THR A 595 -9.73 -5.33 26.00
CA THR A 595 -10.96 -4.59 26.27
C THR A 595 -11.83 -5.36 27.27
N PHE A 596 -12.72 -4.66 27.98
CA PHE A 596 -13.51 -5.21 29.09
C PHE A 596 -15.02 -5.00 28.91
N ASP A 597 -15.48 -4.84 27.67
CA ASP A 597 -16.89 -4.59 27.36
C ASP A 597 -17.72 -5.83 27.74
N GLY A 598 -18.69 -5.65 28.65
CA GLY A 598 -19.47 -6.74 29.26
C GLY A 598 -18.86 -7.32 30.55
N ALA A 599 -17.74 -6.79 31.03
CA ALA A 599 -17.05 -7.19 32.26
C ALA A 599 -17.00 -6.06 33.30
N GLU A 600 -18.15 -5.41 33.57
CA GLU A 600 -18.22 -4.29 34.50
C GLU A 600 -18.18 -4.72 35.98
N GLY A 601 -17.74 -3.81 36.86
CA GLY A 601 -17.75 -4.02 38.30
C GLY A 601 -16.91 -5.23 38.76
N PRO A 602 -17.47 -6.16 39.57
CA PRO A 602 -16.71 -7.28 40.14
C PRO A 602 -16.22 -8.27 39.07
N ASN A 603 -16.88 -8.32 37.91
CA ASN A 603 -16.51 -9.22 36.82
C ASN A 603 -15.17 -8.84 36.17
N LYS A 604 -14.74 -7.57 36.30
CA LYS A 604 -13.49 -7.07 35.72
C LYS A 604 -12.26 -7.82 36.24
N LEU A 605 -12.25 -8.19 37.52
CA LEU A 605 -11.13 -8.92 38.12
C LEU A 605 -11.01 -10.34 37.54
N ILE A 606 -12.15 -11.01 37.34
CA ILE A 606 -12.22 -12.32 36.68
C ILE A 606 -11.73 -12.21 35.23
N ALA A 607 -12.22 -11.20 34.50
CA ALA A 607 -11.79 -10.94 33.14
C ALA A 607 -10.26 -10.71 33.06
N GLN A 608 -9.66 -9.98 33.99
CA GLN A 608 -8.20 -9.78 34.04
C GLN A 608 -7.42 -11.09 34.26
N GLN A 609 -7.94 -12.02 35.06
CA GLN A 609 -7.35 -13.35 35.23
C GLN A 609 -7.41 -14.16 33.93
N ILE A 610 -8.55 -14.12 33.23
CA ILE A 610 -8.72 -14.81 31.93
C ILE A 610 -7.83 -14.17 30.86
N VAL A 611 -7.69 -12.84 30.82
CA VAL A 611 -6.74 -12.15 29.93
C VAL A 611 -5.32 -12.69 30.11
N THR A 612 -4.89 -12.91 31.35
CA THR A 612 -3.57 -13.51 31.62
C THR A 612 -3.41 -14.88 30.95
N ARG A 613 -4.48 -15.69 30.90
CA ARG A 613 -4.47 -17.00 30.21
C ARG A 613 -4.52 -16.87 28.69
N ILE A 614 -5.23 -15.87 28.17
CA ILE A 614 -5.21 -15.55 26.73
C ILE A 614 -3.79 -15.12 26.30
N ASP A 615 -3.09 -14.35 27.12
CA ASP A 615 -1.69 -13.98 26.87
C ASP A 615 -0.74 -15.17 26.95
N GLU A 616 -1.01 -16.13 27.83
CA GLU A 616 -0.30 -17.41 27.86
C GLU A 616 -0.58 -18.25 26.61
N PHE A 617 -1.81 -18.23 26.08
CA PHE A 617 -2.14 -18.85 24.80
C PHE A 617 -1.29 -18.27 23.69
N LYS A 618 -1.24 -16.93 23.58
CA LYS A 618 -0.39 -16.24 22.60
C LYS A 618 1.07 -16.66 22.73
N LYS A 619 1.64 -16.56 23.93
CA LYS A 619 3.05 -16.90 24.18
C LYS A 619 3.36 -18.35 23.80
N ALA A 620 2.48 -19.29 24.14
CA ALA A 620 2.65 -20.70 23.81
C ALA A 620 2.50 -20.95 22.30
N TYR A 621 1.55 -20.29 21.63
CA TYR A 621 1.37 -20.39 20.19
C TYR A 621 2.54 -19.80 19.41
N ASP A 622 2.95 -18.57 19.73
CA ASP A 622 4.07 -17.88 19.07
C ASP A 622 5.39 -18.65 19.25
N ALA A 623 5.57 -19.32 20.41
CA ALA A 623 6.70 -20.20 20.69
C ALA A 623 6.58 -21.62 20.12
N ARG A 624 5.47 -21.96 19.45
CA ARG A 624 5.14 -23.30 18.93
C ARG A 624 5.15 -24.41 20.01
N ASP A 625 4.84 -24.04 21.26
CA ASP A 625 4.78 -24.97 22.39
C ASP A 625 3.37 -25.58 22.50
N TRP A 626 3.14 -26.63 21.71
CA TRP A 626 1.85 -27.32 21.71
C TRP A 626 1.49 -27.93 23.06
N ARG A 627 2.47 -28.29 23.92
CA ARG A 627 2.19 -28.87 25.23
C ARG A 627 1.59 -27.82 26.15
N ARG A 628 2.27 -26.67 26.25
CA ARG A 628 1.76 -25.54 27.03
C ARG A 628 0.42 -25.03 26.52
N LEU A 629 0.21 -25.01 25.20
CA LEU A 629 -1.12 -24.73 24.62
C LEU A 629 -2.17 -25.74 25.10
N THR A 630 -1.87 -27.04 25.05
CA THR A 630 -2.79 -28.11 25.48
C THR A 630 -3.11 -28.03 26.97
N ASP A 631 -2.21 -27.50 27.81
CA ASP A 631 -2.43 -27.29 29.24
C ASP A 631 -3.41 -26.14 29.56
N LEU A 632 -3.69 -25.27 28.59
CA LEU A 632 -4.74 -24.25 28.69
C LEU A 632 -6.14 -24.85 28.50
N TYR A 633 -6.24 -26.06 27.95
CA TYR A 633 -7.51 -26.77 27.76
C TYR A 633 -7.78 -27.69 28.95
N SER A 634 -9.02 -27.67 29.43
CA SER A 634 -9.50 -28.53 30.52
C SER A 634 -9.57 -29.99 30.08
N CYS A 635 -9.43 -30.94 31.02
CA CYS A 635 -9.75 -32.34 30.78
C CYS A 635 -11.24 -32.56 30.42
N ARG A 636 -12.10 -31.58 30.73
CA ARG A 636 -13.53 -31.55 30.37
C ARG A 636 -13.80 -30.89 29.03
N TYR A 637 -12.76 -30.50 28.29
CA TYR A 637 -12.94 -29.83 27.00
C TYR A 637 -13.71 -30.71 26.01
N GLN A 638 -14.70 -30.12 25.36
CA GLN A 638 -15.40 -30.70 24.22
C GLN A 638 -15.80 -29.57 23.26
N ASP A 639 -15.46 -29.68 21.99
CA ASP A 639 -15.83 -28.70 20.95
C ASP A 639 -17.16 -29.04 20.25
N PRO A 640 -17.69 -28.19 19.35
CA PRO A 640 -18.93 -28.47 18.61
C PRO A 640 -18.91 -29.74 17.74
N ASN A 641 -17.71 -30.24 17.39
CA ASN A 641 -17.52 -31.46 16.62
C ASN A 641 -17.42 -32.71 17.51
N GLY A 642 -17.50 -32.53 18.84
CA GLY A 642 -17.36 -33.60 19.82
C GLY A 642 -15.91 -33.99 20.11
N PHE A 643 -14.92 -33.22 19.67
CA PHE A 643 -13.51 -33.51 19.96
C PHE A 643 -13.10 -33.00 21.34
N HIS A 644 -12.18 -33.74 21.97
CA HIS A 644 -11.73 -33.51 23.34
C HIS A 644 -10.27 -33.00 23.41
N ARG A 645 -9.77 -32.77 24.64
CA ARG A 645 -8.42 -32.24 24.89
C ARG A 645 -7.31 -32.99 24.15
N GLU A 646 -7.40 -34.32 24.02
CA GLU A 646 -6.40 -35.14 23.33
C GLU A 646 -6.29 -34.78 21.84
N TYR A 647 -7.42 -34.45 21.21
CA TYR A 647 -7.47 -34.01 19.82
C TYR A 647 -6.77 -32.67 19.66
N VAL A 648 -7.08 -31.70 20.54
CA VAL A 648 -6.45 -30.37 20.53
C VAL A 648 -4.93 -30.46 20.55
N GLY A 649 -4.38 -31.28 21.45
CA GLY A 649 -2.93 -31.45 21.54
C GLY A 649 -2.30 -32.06 20.29
N ARG A 650 -3.00 -33.00 19.64
CA ARG A 650 -2.54 -33.59 18.36
C ARG A 650 -2.64 -32.57 17.21
N ALA A 651 -3.68 -31.76 17.19
CA ALA A 651 -3.90 -30.72 16.18
C ALA A 651 -2.80 -29.65 16.25
N TRP A 652 -2.55 -29.09 17.44
CA TRP A 652 -1.47 -28.11 17.60
C TRP A 652 -0.09 -28.71 17.30
N LYS A 653 0.16 -29.95 17.72
CA LYS A 653 1.41 -30.65 17.38
C LYS A 653 1.57 -30.78 15.86
N TRP A 654 0.52 -31.16 15.14
CA TRP A 654 0.56 -31.29 13.68
C TRP A 654 0.77 -29.93 13.01
N TRP A 655 0.04 -28.90 13.45
CA TRP A 655 0.17 -27.53 12.95
C TRP A 655 1.60 -27.01 13.08
N PHE A 656 2.22 -27.14 14.26
CA PHE A 656 3.60 -26.66 14.44
C PHE A 656 4.66 -27.53 13.78
N PHE A 657 4.36 -28.79 13.48
CA PHE A 657 5.27 -29.63 12.70
C PHE A 657 5.38 -29.17 11.23
N ARG A 658 4.31 -28.56 10.70
CA ARG A 658 4.22 -28.15 9.29
C ARG A 658 4.45 -26.68 9.02
N ASN A 659 4.69 -25.87 10.06
CA ASN A 659 4.81 -24.44 9.89
C ASN A 659 6.06 -23.92 10.61
N ASN A 660 6.74 -22.98 9.97
CA ASN A 660 8.06 -22.53 10.34
C ASN A 660 8.02 -21.31 11.27
N ASN A 661 7.03 -20.44 11.10
CA ASN A 661 6.84 -19.22 11.88
C ASN A 661 5.36 -19.07 12.24
N THR A 662 5.04 -18.58 13.43
CA THR A 662 3.67 -18.55 13.96
C THR A 662 3.38 -17.26 14.68
N THR A 663 2.15 -16.76 14.54
CA THR A 663 1.67 -15.60 15.30
C THR A 663 0.19 -15.73 15.63
N PHE A 664 -0.17 -15.56 16.90
CA PHE A 664 -1.56 -15.46 17.33
C PHE A 664 -1.98 -14.00 17.47
N LEU A 665 -2.93 -13.58 16.65
CA LEU A 665 -3.63 -12.30 16.77
C LEU A 665 -4.88 -12.49 17.59
N ARG A 666 -5.17 -11.50 18.44
CA ARG A 666 -6.33 -11.57 19.32
C ARG A 666 -6.91 -10.19 19.56
N GLN A 667 -8.23 -10.11 19.56
CA GLN A 667 -8.95 -8.94 20.00
C GLN A 667 -10.27 -9.34 20.63
N ILE A 668 -10.52 -8.90 21.87
CA ILE A 668 -11.76 -9.19 22.56
C ILE A 668 -12.89 -8.36 21.95
N ARG A 669 -14.00 -9.01 21.63
CA ARG A 669 -15.23 -8.37 21.15
C ARG A 669 -16.15 -8.09 22.32
N THR A 670 -16.47 -9.12 23.11
CA THR A 670 -17.38 -9.02 24.24
C THR A 670 -17.09 -10.09 25.28
N TRP A 671 -17.31 -9.73 26.55
CA TRP A 671 -17.39 -10.66 27.66
C TRP A 671 -18.85 -11.01 27.95
N ASP A 672 -19.11 -12.27 28.29
CA ASP A 672 -20.42 -12.75 28.69
C ASP A 672 -20.32 -13.56 29.99
N PHE A 673 -20.91 -12.99 31.04
CA PHE A 673 -20.99 -13.53 32.40
C PHE A 673 -22.41 -14.01 32.75
N SER A 674 -23.32 -14.10 31.77
CA SER A 674 -24.73 -14.44 32.00
C SER A 674 -24.91 -15.78 32.75
N GLU A 675 -24.08 -16.76 32.44
CA GLU A 675 -24.10 -18.10 33.06
C GLU A 675 -23.16 -18.24 34.25
N TYR A 676 -22.31 -17.24 34.54
CA TYR A 676 -21.21 -17.35 35.50
C TYR A 676 -21.70 -17.71 36.92
N LYS A 677 -22.86 -17.19 37.35
CA LYS A 677 -23.41 -17.50 38.67
C LYS A 677 -23.87 -18.96 38.82
N GLU A 678 -24.29 -19.59 37.73
CA GLU A 678 -24.86 -20.93 37.74
C GLU A 678 -23.80 -22.00 37.46
N THR A 679 -22.88 -21.72 36.53
CA THR A 679 -21.93 -22.70 36.01
C THR A 679 -20.48 -22.38 36.38
N GLY A 680 -20.18 -21.15 36.81
CA GLY A 680 -18.81 -20.65 36.94
C GLY A 680 -18.12 -20.37 35.61
N ALA A 681 -18.81 -20.56 34.48
CA ALA A 681 -18.23 -20.38 33.15
C ALA A 681 -18.31 -18.91 32.70
N VAL A 682 -17.30 -18.47 31.95
CA VAL A 682 -17.26 -17.15 31.31
C VAL A 682 -17.02 -17.35 29.82
N ARG A 683 -17.86 -16.74 28.98
CA ARG A 683 -17.71 -16.78 27.52
C ARG A 683 -17.03 -15.50 27.06
N VAL A 684 -16.05 -15.64 26.20
CA VAL A 684 -15.28 -14.51 25.62
C VAL A 684 -15.33 -14.63 24.13
N ARG A 685 -16.03 -13.71 23.47
CA ARG A 685 -16.06 -13.63 22.01
C ARG A 685 -14.86 -12.83 21.54
N MET A 686 -14.05 -13.39 20.66
CA MET A 686 -12.77 -12.81 20.25
C MET A 686 -12.56 -12.94 18.75
N PHE A 687 -12.04 -11.89 18.11
CA PHE A 687 -11.21 -12.11 16.92
C PHE A 687 -9.97 -12.88 17.37
N ALA A 688 -9.75 -14.05 16.79
CA ALA A 688 -8.71 -14.98 17.24
C ALA A 688 -8.12 -15.67 16.02
N LEU A 689 -6.99 -15.15 15.52
CA LEU A 689 -6.38 -15.61 14.28
C LEU A 689 -5.00 -16.20 14.54
N CYS A 690 -4.90 -17.51 14.38
CA CYS A 690 -3.66 -18.27 14.39
C CYS A 690 -3.05 -18.23 12.98
N ARG A 691 -2.11 -17.31 12.75
CA ARG A 691 -1.32 -17.22 11.51
C ARG A 691 -0.09 -18.13 11.60
N ALA A 692 0.36 -18.62 10.45
CA ALA A 692 1.67 -19.24 10.32
C ALA A 692 2.26 -19.06 8.91
N CYS A 693 3.54 -19.35 8.76
CA CYS A 693 4.25 -19.39 7.48
C CYS A 693 4.79 -20.81 7.22
N ARG A 694 4.65 -21.30 5.98
CA ARG A 694 5.09 -22.62 5.49
C ARG A 694 5.87 -22.47 4.17
N TYR A 695 7.19 -22.60 4.22
CA TYR A 695 8.03 -22.36 3.04
C TYR A 695 8.54 -23.64 2.34
N ASP A 696 8.35 -24.82 2.91
CA ASP A 696 8.97 -26.08 2.45
C ASP A 696 8.01 -27.09 1.77
N ASP A 697 6.79 -26.67 1.42
CA ASP A 697 5.72 -27.56 0.92
C ASP A 697 5.41 -27.33 -0.57
N ALA A 698 6.33 -27.67 -1.47
CA ALA A 698 6.09 -27.55 -2.91
C ALA A 698 5.05 -28.57 -3.42
N PRO A 699 4.04 -28.18 -4.24
CA PRO A 699 3.83 -26.86 -4.85
C PRO A 699 2.94 -25.90 -4.04
N PHE A 700 2.45 -26.30 -2.86
CA PHE A 700 1.45 -25.58 -2.07
C PHE A 700 1.98 -24.36 -1.29
N GLY A 701 3.28 -24.31 -1.01
CA GLY A 701 3.93 -23.23 -0.24
C GLY A 701 4.11 -21.91 -0.99
N TYR A 702 3.85 -21.88 -2.31
CA TYR A 702 4.19 -20.73 -3.17
C TYR A 702 3.04 -19.76 -3.44
N TRP A 703 1.78 -20.13 -3.22
CA TRP A 703 0.64 -19.28 -3.62
C TRP A 703 0.43 -18.04 -2.73
N THR A 704 1.03 -18.00 -1.53
CA THR A 704 0.87 -16.91 -0.54
C THR A 704 2.17 -16.63 0.25
N ASP A 705 3.33 -16.90 -0.36
CA ASP A 705 4.64 -16.90 0.32
C ASP A 705 4.59 -17.70 1.64
N GLY A 706 3.90 -18.84 1.59
CA GLY A 706 3.72 -19.76 2.70
C GLY A 706 2.72 -19.32 3.78
N THR A 707 2.06 -18.17 3.69
CA THR A 707 1.17 -17.72 4.78
C THR A 707 -0.12 -18.53 4.84
N VAL A 708 -0.41 -19.09 6.02
CA VAL A 708 -1.61 -19.89 6.32
C VAL A 708 -2.29 -19.35 7.59
N ARG A 709 -3.58 -19.66 7.76
CA ARG A 709 -4.36 -19.21 8.92
C ARG A 709 -5.38 -20.24 9.39
N VAL A 710 -5.66 -20.23 10.69
CA VAL A 710 -6.87 -20.81 11.30
C VAL A 710 -7.43 -19.84 12.36
N PRO A 711 -8.74 -19.68 12.50
CA PRO A 711 -9.76 -20.36 11.71
C PRO A 711 -9.93 -19.74 10.31
N ARG A 712 -10.64 -20.42 9.41
CA ARG A 712 -10.83 -19.98 8.00
C ARG A 712 -12.24 -19.47 7.69
N HIS A 713 -13.14 -19.46 8.66
CA HIS A 713 -14.47 -18.87 8.46
C HIS A 713 -14.39 -17.35 8.24
N ALA A 714 -15.44 -16.82 7.60
CA ALA A 714 -15.46 -15.48 7.01
C ALA A 714 -15.27 -14.31 8.00
N ASP A 715 -15.54 -14.50 9.29
CA ASP A 715 -15.44 -13.43 10.30
C ASP A 715 -14.25 -13.57 11.27
N GLU A 716 -13.52 -14.69 11.25
CA GLU A 716 -12.35 -14.94 12.12
C GLU A 716 -12.63 -14.76 13.64
N ILE A 717 -13.91 -14.82 14.04
CA ILE A 717 -14.37 -14.76 15.44
C ILE A 717 -14.56 -16.15 16.08
N VAL A 718 -13.93 -16.38 17.23
CA VAL A 718 -14.11 -17.57 18.07
C VAL A 718 -14.61 -17.17 19.45
N THR A 719 -15.58 -17.91 19.98
CA THR A 719 -16.03 -17.80 21.36
C THR A 719 -15.29 -18.82 22.22
N PHE A 720 -14.53 -18.34 23.19
CA PHE A 720 -13.80 -19.17 24.15
C PHE A 720 -14.58 -19.23 25.46
N THR A 721 -14.90 -20.43 25.94
CA THR A 721 -15.56 -20.63 27.24
C THR A 721 -14.54 -21.10 28.26
N TRP A 722 -14.36 -20.30 29.30
CA TRP A 722 -13.40 -20.53 30.38
C TRP A 722 -14.12 -20.96 31.66
N LEU A 723 -13.48 -21.87 32.40
CA LEU A 723 -13.92 -22.30 33.73
C LEU A 723 -12.71 -22.30 34.66
N GLN A 724 -12.88 -21.81 35.89
CA GLN A 724 -11.87 -21.96 36.93
C GLN A 724 -11.95 -23.37 37.52
N GLU A 725 -10.85 -24.12 37.47
CA GLU A 725 -10.79 -25.48 38.04
C GLU A 725 -10.40 -25.47 39.53
N GLU A 726 -10.39 -26.65 40.14
CA GLU A 726 -10.10 -26.83 41.58
C GLU A 726 -8.73 -26.26 41.98
N ASP A 727 -7.76 -26.33 41.08
CA ASP A 727 -6.42 -25.77 41.25
C ASP A 727 -6.35 -24.24 41.05
N GLN A 728 -7.50 -23.58 40.97
CA GLN A 728 -7.68 -22.14 40.75
C GLN A 728 -7.23 -21.63 39.37
N ALA A 729 -6.81 -22.51 38.47
CA ALA A 729 -6.44 -22.12 37.12
C ALA A 729 -7.65 -22.05 36.20
N TRP A 730 -7.71 -21.00 35.39
CA TRP A 730 -8.70 -20.84 34.33
C TRP A 730 -8.30 -21.68 33.11
N ARG A 731 -9.20 -22.56 32.65
CA ARG A 731 -8.99 -23.43 31.48
C ARG A 731 -10.17 -23.38 30.51
N LEU A 732 -9.86 -23.62 29.24
CA LEU A 732 -10.83 -23.72 28.16
C LEU A 732 -11.62 -25.01 28.29
N ILE A 733 -12.94 -24.91 28.41
CA ILE A 733 -13.86 -26.06 28.36
C ILE A 733 -14.57 -26.16 27.01
N HIS A 734 -14.59 -25.09 26.22
CA HIS A 734 -15.22 -25.06 24.91
C HIS A 734 -14.64 -23.94 24.03
N THR A 735 -14.63 -24.14 22.71
CA THR A 735 -14.38 -23.10 21.70
C THR A 735 -15.41 -23.24 20.58
N GLU A 736 -16.06 -22.15 20.18
CA GLU A 736 -17.07 -22.14 19.12
C GLU A 736 -16.78 -21.03 18.09
N PRO A 737 -16.45 -21.38 16.83
CA PRO A 737 -16.22 -22.73 16.31
C PRO A 737 -14.98 -23.41 16.95
N ALA A 738 -14.77 -24.69 16.63
CA ALA A 738 -13.63 -25.46 17.13
C ALA A 738 -12.30 -24.78 16.79
N LEU A 739 -11.44 -24.57 17.79
CA LEU A 739 -10.08 -24.07 17.61
C LEU A 739 -9.14 -24.86 18.52
N PRO A 740 -8.23 -25.67 17.97
CA PRO A 740 -7.93 -25.88 16.55
C PRO A 740 -8.97 -26.73 15.80
N ASN A 741 -9.00 -26.63 14.47
CA ASN A 741 -9.80 -27.49 13.59
C ASN A 741 -8.90 -28.19 12.55
N PHE A 742 -8.80 -29.53 12.60
CA PHE A 742 -7.97 -30.30 11.67
C PHE A 742 -8.42 -30.21 10.21
N GLU A 743 -9.71 -30.10 9.92
CA GLU A 743 -10.22 -29.97 8.55
C GLU A 743 -9.66 -28.70 7.90
N GLU A 744 -9.73 -27.58 8.62
CA GLU A 744 -9.15 -26.30 8.15
C GLU A 744 -7.62 -26.39 8.00
N MET A 745 -6.96 -27.09 8.92
CA MET A 745 -5.52 -27.33 8.88
C MET A 745 -5.12 -28.21 7.68
N LEU A 746 -5.93 -29.22 7.34
CA LEU A 746 -5.74 -30.16 6.23
C LEU A 746 -6.18 -29.56 4.88
N TRP A 747 -7.07 -28.58 4.85
CA TRP A 747 -7.45 -27.88 3.63
C TRP A 747 -6.25 -27.22 2.93
N ASN A 748 -5.21 -26.87 3.71
CA ASN A 748 -3.92 -26.44 3.17
C ASN A 748 -3.19 -27.51 2.33
N SER A 749 -3.69 -28.74 2.27
CA SER A 749 -3.25 -29.79 1.33
C SER A 749 -4.24 -30.05 0.18
N ARG A 750 -5.33 -29.27 0.07
CA ARG A 750 -6.43 -29.49 -0.89
C ARG A 750 -6.75 -28.31 -1.84
N GLY A 751 -6.17 -27.13 -1.66
CA GLY A 751 -6.27 -25.99 -2.60
C GLY A 751 -7.57 -25.15 -2.52
N GLY A 752 -7.44 -23.82 -2.67
CA GLY A 752 -8.49 -22.80 -2.85
C GLY A 752 -9.46 -22.54 -1.69
N ASP A 753 -9.73 -21.28 -1.30
CA ASP A 753 -10.80 -20.95 -0.33
C ASP A 753 -12.20 -21.25 -0.91
N LEU A 754 -13.12 -21.83 -0.11
CA LEU A 754 -14.50 -22.09 -0.53
C LEU A 754 -15.33 -20.80 -0.56
N ARG A 755 -15.64 -20.30 -1.77
CA ARG A 755 -16.35 -19.01 -2.01
C ARG A 755 -17.87 -19.02 -1.78
N GLY A 756 -18.44 -19.90 -0.96
CA GLY A 756 -19.92 -19.98 -0.94
C GLY A 756 -20.61 -20.67 0.24
N VAL A 757 -19.88 -21.15 1.23
CA VAL A 757 -20.49 -21.78 2.40
C VAL A 757 -19.63 -21.40 3.59
N LYS A 758 -20.23 -20.94 4.70
CA LYS A 758 -19.61 -21.20 6.02
C LYS A 758 -19.21 -22.67 5.95
N LEU A 759 -17.91 -23.01 6.01
CA LEU A 759 -17.51 -24.39 6.26
C LEU A 759 -18.41 -24.85 7.40
N ARG A 760 -19.35 -25.76 7.11
CA ARG A 760 -20.24 -26.25 8.16
C ARG A 760 -19.26 -26.96 9.09
N PRO A 761 -19.07 -26.48 10.33
CA PRO A 761 -18.14 -27.15 11.21
C PRO A 761 -18.60 -28.61 11.35
N GLY A 762 -17.75 -29.55 10.94
CA GLY A 762 -17.90 -30.95 11.34
C GLY A 762 -18.90 -31.81 10.57
N VAL A 763 -18.88 -31.81 9.23
CA VAL A 763 -19.30 -33.01 8.51
C VAL A 763 -18.22 -33.36 7.48
N ASP A 764 -17.49 -34.45 7.75
CA ASP A 764 -16.78 -35.17 6.70
C ASP A 764 -17.84 -35.59 5.66
N ASP A 765 -17.85 -34.95 4.48
CA ASP A 765 -18.45 -35.54 3.28
C ASP A 765 -17.40 -36.36 2.52
#